data_AF-A0A6A7L543-F1
#
_entry.id   AF-A0A6A7L543-F1
#
_cell.length_a   1.000
_cell.length_b   1.000
_cell.length_c   1.000
_cell.angle_alpha   90.00
_cell.angle_beta   90.00
_cell.angle_gamma   90.00
#
_symmetry.space_group_name_H-M   'P 1'
#
loop_
_entity.id
_entity.type
_entity.pdbx_description
1 polymer ?
#
loop_
_entity_poly.entity_id
_entity_poly.type
_entity_poly.pdbx_seq_one_letter_code
_entity_poly.pdbx_strand_id
1 'polypeptide(L)'
;MQCPRVAPIIGLVFMLVIGRGFAAAQGQSAEVPEPVRDGVYPNIFYGAELPTATTAPVLVFVHGFGGNAQYWWGDNNMYRLAYLAGYRTAFIGLSADNTPNHESLEVNAVVLQQRLPRILHHYQVEKAYLIGHSKGGVDIQAAMLDPATAAVVRAVFTISSPNQGTELADWAFEHPQLAAEFNLLTPAVNSLRTANMAGFRELADPVLRSLGVPFYTTTGNRFVTNVVTLVTGSLLRDLVPGAELAAANDGFVTVARSQLSPEFATDLGVMPTHHFDTDTGSAVFTKIRARIQGLETTLQIFDRVATNGVSEFGGVDNSTWAWSAKWFKGKLYVGTASEALCMSLLTADVRVGTNVYPSAVNTGQCPDFPKLVKSLGAEIWQYTPERDEWIRVFKSRDTIPLFDEEGNIATGTARDVGFRGMEVFVEPDGTEALYAGGVTSGSVFEPMPFKPDAYPPPRLLRSVDGVTWAPVPQDPGTFLGEIGNVLVDPQTKFRSFRSLVSYNGQLFATIGDYVGVGVILASANPAAGNNAWRQVSPPREEFPVWNLIAYNGFLYCTTGMGDAMGTLATVSTADEDDGPEGYGVYKTDARGRPPYKFVPVVINGGYQPDRTFRSPNGLSFAEFKGDLYLGTNRPTELIRIRPDDSWDLVVGEPRNTPDGFKAPISGFGNGFGSWFNGHFWRMASDGDHLYLGTWDWSIGLQYLFPSLGLLDPIDKLFSHQYGFDLFRTSDGVHWTAVTQSGMGDPNNSGVRSLEATPIGLFIGTARQRNGFQIFKTAAEASPASPSPPADVEADNQPGVVRLSWTPSPDAVQYRVYRAPVLPIDQLLARTTLTMPTPDGKQIKTTVPGILAGELDAFCAEHEQESVCVAIDAVKQLGVEMSLSPASAEGDPLPNAYPLPYELAAITTDTTFSEVAPSWLQSLYVVRAEDAYGVLSEPSNFVGAPSKAR
;
A
#
# COMPACT_ATOMS: atom_id res chain seq x y z
N MET A 1 -29.01 -32.19 -30.96
CA MET A 1 -29.94 -31.49 -31.86
C MET A 1 -29.21 -30.30 -32.45
N GLN A 2 -29.12 -30.24 -33.78
CA GLN A 2 -28.51 -29.13 -34.50
C GLN A 2 -29.30 -27.83 -34.26
N CYS A 3 -28.63 -26.74 -33.93
CA CYS A 3 -29.17 -25.40 -34.07
C CYS A 3 -28.14 -24.53 -34.80
N PRO A 4 -28.36 -24.22 -36.10
CA PRO A 4 -27.55 -23.28 -36.86
C PRO A 4 -28.11 -21.86 -36.74
N ARG A 5 -27.26 -20.86 -37.01
CA ARG A 5 -27.50 -19.41 -37.23
C ARG A 5 -26.92 -18.46 -36.16
N VAL A 6 -25.59 -18.40 -36.09
CA VAL A 6 -24.85 -17.22 -35.57
C VAL A 6 -23.90 -16.63 -36.63
N ALA A 7 -23.60 -17.38 -37.70
CA ALA A 7 -22.68 -16.97 -38.76
C ALA A 7 -23.00 -15.66 -39.54
N PRO A 8 -24.26 -15.24 -39.79
CA PRO A 8 -24.50 -14.05 -40.62
C PRO A 8 -24.48 -12.72 -39.83
N ILE A 9 -24.41 -12.76 -38.49
CA ILE A 9 -24.35 -11.54 -37.65
C ILE A 9 -22.90 -11.15 -37.37
N ILE A 10 -21.99 -12.13 -37.26
CA ILE A 10 -20.54 -11.91 -37.09
C ILE A 10 -19.93 -11.23 -38.33
N GLY A 11 -20.42 -11.55 -39.54
CA GLY A 11 -19.93 -10.96 -40.79
C GLY A 11 -20.35 -9.51 -41.05
N LEU A 12 -21.43 -9.01 -40.44
CA LEU A 12 -21.89 -7.63 -40.63
C LEU A 12 -21.19 -6.63 -39.70
N VAL A 13 -20.65 -7.10 -38.56
CA VAL A 13 -20.00 -6.28 -37.53
C VAL A 13 -18.53 -5.98 -37.86
N PHE A 14 -17.84 -6.88 -38.56
CA PHE A 14 -16.44 -6.67 -38.95
C PHE A 14 -16.24 -5.82 -40.23
N MET A 15 -17.28 -5.65 -41.07
CA MET A 15 -17.18 -4.80 -42.27
C MET A 15 -17.11 -3.28 -41.96
N LEU A 16 -17.30 -2.87 -40.71
CA LEU A 16 -17.24 -1.46 -40.30
C LEU A 16 -15.85 -1.00 -39.82
N VAL A 17 -14.81 -1.84 -39.90
CA VAL A 17 -13.46 -1.54 -39.38
C VAL A 17 -12.50 -0.98 -40.44
N ILE A 18 -12.96 -0.72 -41.67
CA ILE A 18 -12.12 -0.08 -42.70
C ILE A 18 -12.64 1.33 -43.00
N GLY A 19 -12.10 2.29 -42.26
CA GLY A 19 -12.07 3.72 -42.58
C GLY A 19 -13.42 4.45 -42.56
N ARG A 20 -13.73 5.11 -41.44
CA ARG A 20 -14.33 6.47 -41.37
C ARG A 20 -14.53 6.87 -39.91
N GLY A 21 -14.00 8.05 -39.55
CA GLY A 21 -14.22 8.66 -38.25
C GLY A 21 -15.71 8.89 -37.98
N PHE A 22 -16.11 8.66 -36.73
CA PHE A 22 -17.41 9.06 -36.22
C PHE A 22 -17.22 9.84 -34.92
N ALA A 23 -17.79 11.04 -34.95
CA ALA A 23 -17.65 12.07 -33.95
C ALA A 23 -18.39 11.73 -32.65
N ALA A 24 -17.73 11.98 -31.52
CA ALA A 24 -18.39 12.33 -30.27
C ALA A 24 -18.03 13.78 -29.94
N ALA A 25 -19.05 14.64 -29.95
CA ALA A 25 -18.91 16.04 -29.57
C ALA A 25 -18.71 16.15 -28.05
N GLN A 26 -17.58 16.72 -27.61
CA GLN A 26 -17.43 17.32 -26.28
C GLN A 26 -16.58 18.59 -26.36
N GLY A 27 -16.92 19.54 -25.49
CA GLY A 27 -16.63 20.96 -25.60
C GLY A 27 -15.15 21.32 -25.68
N GLN A 28 -14.90 22.31 -26.54
CA GLN A 28 -13.59 22.95 -26.73
C GLN A 28 -13.07 23.54 -25.42
N SER A 29 -11.94 23.01 -24.96
CA SER A 29 -10.98 23.68 -24.08
C SER A 29 -9.60 23.53 -24.74
N ALA A 30 -8.79 24.59 -24.68
CA ALA A 30 -7.55 24.84 -25.42
C ALA A 30 -6.86 23.60 -26.07
N GLU A 31 -6.71 23.63 -27.39
CA GLU A 31 -6.02 22.58 -28.17
C GLU A 31 -4.55 22.46 -27.75
N VAL A 32 -4.13 21.25 -27.37
CA VAL A 32 -2.72 20.90 -27.17
C VAL A 32 -2.09 20.76 -28.56
N PRO A 33 -0.89 21.33 -28.83
CA PRO A 33 -0.26 21.19 -30.13
C PRO A 33 -0.03 19.72 -30.49
N GLU A 34 -0.27 19.35 -31.75
CA GLU A 34 -0.01 17.98 -32.20
C GLU A 34 1.47 17.61 -32.05
N PRO A 35 1.78 16.33 -31.75
CA PRO A 35 3.16 15.85 -31.72
C PRO A 35 3.90 16.06 -33.03
N VAL A 36 5.15 16.51 -32.93
CA VAL A 36 6.04 16.79 -34.07
C VAL A 36 6.84 15.55 -34.43
N ARG A 37 6.84 15.18 -35.72
CA ARG A 37 7.60 14.03 -36.24
C ARG A 37 9.11 14.26 -36.15
N ASP A 38 9.88 13.23 -35.79
CA ASP A 38 11.34 13.26 -35.82
C ASP A 38 11.85 13.42 -37.27
N GLY A 39 12.89 14.24 -37.44
CA GLY A 39 13.46 14.55 -38.77
C GLY A 39 14.24 13.40 -39.41
N VAL A 40 14.58 12.34 -38.67
CA VAL A 40 15.34 11.17 -39.15
C VAL A 40 14.44 9.94 -39.22
N TYR A 41 13.66 9.69 -38.18
CA TYR A 41 12.78 8.53 -38.08
C TYR A 41 11.31 8.94 -38.21
N PRO A 42 10.64 8.64 -39.33
CA PRO A 42 9.27 9.09 -39.55
C PRO A 42 8.24 8.41 -38.63
N ASN A 43 8.67 7.40 -37.87
CA ASN A 43 7.88 6.67 -36.89
C ASN A 43 8.16 7.08 -35.43
N ILE A 44 8.83 8.20 -35.18
CA ILE A 44 8.93 8.83 -33.86
C ILE A 44 8.20 10.19 -33.90
N PHE A 45 7.41 10.48 -32.86
CA PHE A 45 6.75 11.76 -32.67
C PHE A 45 7.01 12.28 -31.26
N TYR A 46 7.32 13.58 -31.13
CA TYR A 46 7.58 14.26 -29.87
C TYR A 46 6.42 15.18 -29.51
N GLY A 47 5.88 15.05 -28.30
CA GLY A 47 4.86 15.96 -27.80
C GLY A 47 5.39 17.36 -27.56
N ALA A 48 4.49 18.33 -27.45
CA ALA A 48 4.82 19.67 -26.99
C ALA A 48 5.27 19.66 -25.52
N GLU A 49 6.08 20.64 -25.15
CA GLU A 49 6.56 20.81 -23.77
C GLU A 49 6.03 22.12 -23.20
N LEU A 50 5.59 22.09 -21.93
CA LEU A 50 5.36 23.33 -21.19
C LEU A 50 6.70 24.01 -20.89
N PRO A 51 6.79 25.35 -20.87
CA PRO A 51 8.04 26.06 -20.53
C PRO A 51 8.65 25.65 -19.18
N THR A 52 7.81 25.17 -18.25
CA THR A 52 8.20 24.70 -16.92
C THR A 52 8.61 23.22 -16.88
N ALA A 53 8.44 22.47 -17.97
CA ALA A 53 8.60 21.01 -18.04
C ALA A 53 9.97 20.54 -18.56
N THR A 54 10.95 21.44 -18.73
CA THR A 54 12.23 21.16 -19.38
C THR A 54 13.05 20.02 -18.77
N THR A 55 12.76 19.63 -17.52
CA THR A 55 13.39 18.48 -16.82
C THR A 55 12.40 17.44 -16.30
N ALA A 56 11.10 17.55 -16.65
CA ALA A 56 10.07 16.62 -16.20
C ALA A 56 10.31 15.20 -16.76
N PRO A 57 9.84 14.11 -16.12
CA PRO A 57 10.02 12.77 -16.66
C PRO A 57 9.55 12.59 -18.11
N VAL A 58 10.24 11.74 -18.87
CA VAL A 58 9.89 11.40 -20.25
C VAL A 58 9.02 10.14 -20.28
N LEU A 59 7.85 10.25 -20.91
CA LEU A 59 6.90 9.14 -21.12
C LEU A 59 6.95 8.71 -22.59
N VAL A 60 7.26 7.43 -22.84
CA VAL A 60 7.31 6.85 -24.18
C VAL A 60 6.14 5.89 -24.36
N PHE A 61 5.28 6.19 -25.33
CA PHE A 61 4.06 5.46 -25.60
C PHE A 61 4.20 4.50 -26.79
N VAL A 62 3.77 3.25 -26.59
CA VAL A 62 3.87 2.15 -27.57
C VAL A 62 2.49 1.54 -27.81
N HIS A 63 1.99 1.65 -29.03
CA HIS A 63 0.67 1.15 -29.42
C HIS A 63 0.62 -0.38 -29.57
N GLY A 64 -0.59 -0.94 -29.60
CA GLY A 64 -0.84 -2.37 -29.77
C GLY A 64 -0.97 -2.85 -31.23
N PHE A 65 -1.58 -4.04 -31.36
CA PHE A 65 -1.84 -4.71 -32.64
C PHE A 65 -2.62 -3.82 -33.62
N GLY A 66 -2.16 -3.73 -34.87
CA GLY A 66 -2.82 -2.97 -35.93
C GLY A 66 -2.81 -1.44 -35.74
N GLY A 67 -2.19 -0.94 -34.66
CA GLY A 67 -2.10 0.48 -34.35
C GLY A 67 -0.95 1.21 -35.05
N ASN A 68 -0.87 2.51 -34.78
CA ASN A 68 0.25 3.40 -35.11
C ASN A 68 0.43 4.42 -33.98
N ALA A 69 1.41 5.34 -34.07
CA ALA A 69 1.66 6.31 -33.01
C ALA A 69 0.46 7.21 -32.70
N GLN A 70 -0.31 7.62 -33.71
CA GLN A 70 -1.44 8.56 -33.59
C GLN A 70 -2.56 8.06 -32.65
N TYR A 71 -2.52 6.77 -32.33
CA TYR A 71 -3.35 6.11 -31.31
C TYR A 71 -3.47 6.91 -30.00
N TRP A 72 -2.44 7.68 -29.62
CA TRP A 72 -2.36 8.34 -28.30
C TRP A 72 -2.83 9.81 -28.25
N TRP A 73 -3.08 10.46 -29.40
CA TRP A 73 -3.48 11.87 -29.46
C TRP A 73 -4.58 12.20 -30.48
N GLY A 74 -5.08 11.22 -31.24
CA GLY A 74 -6.28 11.36 -32.05
C GLY A 74 -7.54 11.38 -31.17
N ASP A 75 -8.31 10.30 -31.18
CA ASP A 75 -9.50 10.16 -30.32
C ASP A 75 -9.15 9.83 -28.85
N ASN A 76 -7.87 9.63 -28.53
CA ASN A 76 -7.37 9.33 -27.19
C ASN A 76 -6.84 10.59 -26.49
N ASN A 77 -7.28 10.83 -25.25
CA ASN A 77 -6.87 11.97 -24.43
C ASN A 77 -5.61 11.75 -23.57
N MET A 78 -4.90 10.63 -23.72
CA MET A 78 -3.69 10.29 -22.96
C MET A 78 -2.59 11.33 -23.15
N TYR A 79 -2.27 11.71 -24.39
CA TYR A 79 -1.29 12.76 -24.66
C TYR A 79 -1.68 14.08 -24.00
N ARG A 80 -2.94 14.50 -24.15
CA ARG A 80 -3.44 15.75 -23.58
C ARG A 80 -3.28 15.76 -22.06
N LEU A 81 -3.63 14.68 -21.37
CA LEU A 81 -3.50 14.61 -19.91
C LEU A 81 -2.05 14.56 -19.46
N ALA A 82 -1.18 13.86 -20.19
CA ALA A 82 0.26 13.86 -19.90
C ALA A 82 0.88 15.25 -20.08
N TYR A 83 0.54 15.95 -21.16
CA TYR A 83 0.97 17.32 -21.42
C TYR A 83 0.50 18.29 -20.33
N LEU A 84 -0.78 18.23 -19.96
CA LEU A 84 -1.34 19.09 -18.89
C LEU A 84 -0.75 18.78 -17.51
N ALA A 85 -0.29 17.55 -17.29
CA ALA A 85 0.45 17.18 -16.09
C ALA A 85 1.95 17.57 -16.15
N GLY A 86 2.41 18.18 -17.25
CA GLY A 86 3.76 18.67 -17.42
C GLY A 86 4.80 17.63 -17.83
N TYR A 87 4.38 16.46 -18.33
CA TYR A 87 5.32 15.44 -18.81
C TYR A 87 5.80 15.74 -20.23
N ARG A 88 7.06 15.35 -20.50
CA ARG A 88 7.61 15.29 -21.87
C ARG A 88 7.22 13.94 -22.46
N THR A 89 6.73 13.90 -23.70
CA THR A 89 6.17 12.66 -24.27
C THR A 89 6.78 12.31 -25.63
N ALA A 90 6.99 11.02 -25.89
CA ALA A 90 7.31 10.50 -27.21
C ALA A 90 6.38 9.35 -27.57
N PHE A 91 6.12 9.19 -28.86
CA PHE A 91 5.24 8.15 -29.38
C PHE A 91 5.95 7.40 -30.49
N ILE A 92 5.97 6.08 -30.39
CA ILE A 92 6.65 5.20 -31.34
C ILE A 92 5.61 4.49 -32.21
N GLY A 93 5.74 4.62 -33.53
CA GLY A 93 5.13 3.73 -34.50
C GLY A 93 6.01 2.51 -34.69
N LEU A 94 5.45 1.30 -34.57
CA LEU A 94 6.24 0.06 -34.66
C LEU A 94 6.58 -0.35 -36.10
N SER A 95 5.90 0.22 -37.10
CA SER A 95 6.30 0.19 -38.50
C SER A 95 7.25 1.35 -38.83
N ALA A 96 8.13 1.16 -39.80
CA ALA A 96 9.14 2.17 -40.16
C ALA A 96 8.54 3.50 -40.65
N ASP A 97 7.34 3.47 -41.22
CA ASP A 97 6.61 4.58 -41.83
C ASP A 97 5.33 4.98 -41.06
N ASN A 98 5.14 4.42 -39.84
CA ASN A 98 3.99 4.69 -38.98
C ASN A 98 2.63 4.23 -39.55
N THR A 99 2.60 3.20 -40.39
CA THR A 99 1.36 2.50 -40.79
C THR A 99 0.94 1.42 -39.78
N PRO A 100 -0.30 0.89 -39.84
CA PRO A 100 -0.72 -0.26 -39.03
C PRO A 100 0.31 -1.40 -39.01
N ASN A 101 0.63 -1.90 -37.81
CA ASN A 101 1.66 -2.91 -37.60
C ASN A 101 1.08 -4.29 -37.22
N HIS A 102 1.58 -5.35 -37.88
CA HIS A 102 1.17 -6.75 -37.66
C HIS A 102 2.36 -7.71 -37.49
N GLU A 103 3.54 -7.18 -37.19
CA GLU A 103 4.78 -7.94 -37.04
C GLU A 103 4.91 -8.65 -35.67
N SER A 104 5.85 -9.60 -35.59
CA SER A 104 6.10 -10.41 -34.40
C SER A 104 6.74 -9.61 -33.26
N LEU A 105 6.83 -10.21 -32.06
CA LEU A 105 7.50 -9.60 -30.91
C LEU A 105 8.97 -9.27 -31.22
N GLU A 106 9.68 -10.15 -31.90
CA GLU A 106 11.11 -10.01 -32.20
C GLU A 106 11.38 -8.84 -33.14
N VAL A 107 10.55 -8.66 -34.18
CA VAL A 107 10.68 -7.54 -35.12
C VAL A 107 10.39 -6.22 -34.41
N ASN A 108 9.32 -6.16 -33.60
CA ASN A 108 8.95 -4.96 -32.86
C ASN A 108 9.99 -4.60 -31.78
N ALA A 109 10.58 -5.61 -31.12
CA ALA A 109 11.65 -5.42 -30.13
C ALA A 109 12.86 -4.70 -30.75
N VAL A 110 13.28 -5.08 -31.96
CA VAL A 110 14.38 -4.44 -32.69
C VAL A 110 14.06 -2.98 -33.02
N VAL A 111 12.81 -2.66 -33.36
CA VAL A 111 12.39 -1.26 -33.59
C VAL A 111 12.54 -0.46 -32.30
N LEU A 112 12.01 -0.96 -31.18
CA LEU A 112 12.10 -0.27 -29.89
C LEU A 112 13.56 -0.05 -29.44
N GLN A 113 14.40 -1.09 -29.53
CA GLN A 113 15.84 -1.02 -29.25
C GLN A 113 16.56 0.10 -30.00
N GLN A 114 16.17 0.36 -31.25
CA GLN A 114 16.78 1.41 -32.08
C GLN A 114 16.18 2.80 -31.84
N ARG A 115 14.90 2.91 -31.48
CA ARG A 115 14.21 4.20 -31.35
C ARG A 115 14.38 4.82 -29.96
N LEU A 116 14.49 4.01 -28.91
CA LEU A 116 14.65 4.52 -27.54
C LEU A 116 15.91 5.39 -27.36
N PRO A 117 17.12 5.00 -27.82
CA PRO A 117 18.31 5.85 -27.70
C PRO A 117 18.14 7.21 -28.39
N ARG A 118 17.42 7.26 -29.52
CA ARG A 118 17.13 8.49 -30.24
C ARG A 118 16.24 9.44 -29.43
N ILE A 119 15.21 8.91 -28.77
CA ILE A 119 14.29 9.67 -27.92
C ILE A 119 15.01 10.22 -26.69
N LEU A 120 15.81 9.38 -26.04
CA LEU A 120 16.61 9.77 -24.86
C LEU A 120 17.59 10.89 -25.21
N HIS A 121 18.25 10.77 -26.36
CA HIS A 121 19.12 11.81 -26.88
C HIS A 121 18.35 13.10 -27.21
N HIS A 122 17.14 13.03 -27.75
CA HIS A 122 16.33 14.23 -28.02
C HIS A 122 16.04 15.02 -26.73
N TYR A 123 15.64 14.32 -25.67
CA TYR A 123 15.28 14.94 -24.38
C TYR A 123 16.45 15.12 -23.40
N GLN A 124 17.66 14.68 -23.76
CA GLN A 124 18.86 14.71 -22.92
C GLN A 124 18.63 14.03 -21.56
N VAL A 125 18.04 12.83 -21.57
CA VAL A 125 17.78 12.02 -20.36
C VAL A 125 18.42 10.65 -20.46
N GLU A 126 18.76 10.05 -19.32
CA GLU A 126 19.33 8.70 -19.27
C GLU A 126 18.29 7.58 -19.30
N LYS A 127 17.11 7.84 -18.70
CA LYS A 127 16.03 6.86 -18.58
C LYS A 127 14.67 7.46 -18.92
N ALA A 128 13.74 6.61 -19.35
CA ALA A 128 12.35 6.97 -19.61
C ALA A 128 11.36 5.96 -19.01
N TYR A 129 10.12 6.39 -18.85
CA TYR A 129 8.99 5.52 -18.51
C TYR A 129 8.35 5.00 -19.80
N LEU A 130 8.10 3.69 -19.88
CA LEU A 130 7.47 3.07 -21.05
C LEU A 130 6.01 2.73 -20.75
N ILE A 131 5.10 3.11 -21.63
CA ILE A 131 3.66 2.85 -21.53
C ILE A 131 3.23 2.08 -22.78
N GLY A 132 2.83 0.83 -22.60
CA GLY A 132 2.38 -0.04 -23.68
C GLY A 132 0.92 -0.43 -23.52
N HIS A 133 0.13 -0.29 -24.60
CA HIS A 133 -1.23 -0.83 -24.66
C HIS A 133 -1.26 -2.15 -25.42
N SER A 134 -2.08 -3.10 -24.95
CA SER A 134 -2.32 -4.37 -25.63
C SER A 134 -0.99 -5.06 -25.97
N LYS A 135 -0.79 -5.50 -27.21
CA LYS A 135 0.48 -6.09 -27.68
C LYS A 135 1.70 -5.21 -27.41
N GLY A 136 1.57 -3.88 -27.44
CA GLY A 136 2.68 -2.95 -27.24
C GLY A 136 3.37 -3.10 -25.88
N GLY A 137 2.62 -3.48 -24.84
CA GLY A 137 3.20 -3.80 -23.53
C GLY A 137 4.04 -5.08 -23.53
N VAL A 138 3.69 -6.06 -24.37
CA VAL A 138 4.48 -7.29 -24.56
C VAL A 138 5.69 -7.03 -25.48
N ASP A 139 5.55 -6.13 -26.46
CA ASP A 139 6.65 -5.68 -27.32
C ASP A 139 7.75 -4.98 -26.52
N ILE A 140 7.37 -4.13 -25.54
CA ILE A 140 8.32 -3.53 -24.59
C ILE A 140 9.08 -4.60 -23.82
N GLN A 141 8.38 -5.61 -23.29
CA GLN A 141 9.01 -6.71 -22.55
C GLN A 141 10.02 -7.47 -23.42
N ALA A 142 9.69 -7.73 -24.68
CA ALA A 142 10.59 -8.39 -25.63
C ALA A 142 11.82 -7.52 -25.92
N ALA A 143 11.66 -6.21 -26.05
CA ALA A 143 12.77 -5.27 -26.23
C ALA A 143 13.71 -5.26 -25.02
N MET A 144 13.17 -5.32 -23.81
CA MET A 144 13.93 -5.30 -22.55
C MET A 144 14.70 -6.60 -22.25
N LEU A 145 14.54 -7.65 -23.05
CA LEU A 145 15.46 -8.79 -23.01
C LEU A 145 16.88 -8.40 -23.48
N ASP A 146 17.02 -7.29 -24.19
CA ASP A 146 18.30 -6.63 -24.43
C ASP A 146 18.71 -5.77 -23.21
N PRO A 147 19.86 -6.06 -22.56
CA PRO A 147 20.32 -5.31 -21.40
C PRO A 147 20.54 -3.82 -21.64
N ALA A 148 20.91 -3.42 -22.86
CA ALA A 148 21.11 -2.00 -23.19
C ALA A 148 19.77 -1.24 -23.17
N THR A 149 18.71 -1.88 -23.67
CA THR A 149 17.34 -1.37 -23.58
C THR A 149 16.85 -1.34 -22.14
N ALA A 150 17.06 -2.41 -21.36
CA ALA A 150 16.66 -2.44 -19.96
C ALA A 150 17.33 -1.33 -19.13
N ALA A 151 18.61 -1.04 -19.38
CA ALA A 151 19.39 -0.03 -18.64
C ALA A 151 18.82 1.39 -18.76
N VAL A 152 18.07 1.68 -19.82
CA VAL A 152 17.47 3.00 -20.08
C VAL A 152 15.99 3.10 -19.71
N VAL A 153 15.43 2.10 -19.03
CA VAL A 153 14.03 2.09 -18.60
C VAL A 153 13.94 2.35 -17.10
N ARG A 154 13.09 3.31 -16.72
CA ARG A 154 12.80 3.64 -15.31
C ARG A 154 11.69 2.78 -14.74
N ALA A 155 10.60 2.58 -15.48
CA ALA A 155 9.51 1.66 -15.17
C ALA A 155 8.68 1.36 -16.43
N VAL A 156 7.90 0.28 -16.40
CA VAL A 156 6.99 -0.11 -17.49
C VAL A 156 5.55 -0.17 -17.00
N PHE A 157 4.63 0.41 -17.77
CA PHE A 157 3.19 0.32 -17.58
C PHE A 157 2.56 -0.45 -18.73
N THR A 158 1.87 -1.54 -18.43
CA THR A 158 1.13 -2.33 -19.43
C THR A 158 -0.36 -2.18 -19.21
N ILE A 159 -1.08 -1.75 -20.25
CA ILE A 159 -2.52 -1.48 -20.23
C ILE A 159 -3.23 -2.53 -21.08
N SER A 160 -4.04 -3.40 -20.46
CA SER A 160 -4.76 -4.49 -21.13
C SER A 160 -3.85 -5.37 -22.00
N SER A 161 -2.58 -5.52 -21.62
CA SER A 161 -1.62 -6.33 -22.39
C SER A 161 -1.87 -7.81 -22.18
N PRO A 162 -1.98 -8.64 -23.24
CA PRO A 162 -2.12 -10.09 -23.12
C PRO A 162 -0.78 -10.75 -22.70
N ASN A 163 -0.34 -10.45 -21.48
CA ASN A 163 0.94 -10.88 -20.91
C ASN A 163 1.08 -12.41 -20.81
N GLN A 164 -0.05 -13.12 -20.72
CA GLN A 164 -0.12 -14.59 -20.75
C GLN A 164 -0.81 -15.12 -22.01
N GLY A 165 -0.89 -14.31 -23.06
CA GLY A 165 -1.61 -14.59 -24.29
C GLY A 165 -3.11 -14.37 -24.20
N THR A 166 -3.83 -14.68 -25.27
CA THR A 166 -5.29 -14.63 -25.33
C THR A 166 -5.85 -15.81 -26.10
N GLU A 167 -6.91 -16.40 -25.58
CA GLU A 167 -7.62 -17.51 -26.20
C GLU A 167 -8.24 -17.12 -27.55
N LEU A 168 -8.48 -15.82 -27.80
CA LEU A 168 -8.90 -15.34 -29.12
C LEU A 168 -7.83 -15.53 -30.19
N ALA A 169 -6.54 -15.45 -29.83
CA ALA A 169 -5.45 -15.72 -30.75
C ALA A 169 -5.38 -17.21 -31.09
N ASP A 170 -5.59 -18.09 -30.11
CA ASP A 170 -5.68 -19.53 -30.37
C ASP A 170 -6.89 -19.86 -31.26
N TRP A 171 -8.06 -19.29 -30.94
CA TRP A 171 -9.27 -19.44 -31.74
C TRP A 171 -9.08 -19.03 -33.20
N ALA A 172 -8.37 -17.92 -33.46
CA ALA A 172 -8.09 -17.46 -34.82
C ALA A 172 -7.27 -18.49 -35.62
N PHE A 173 -6.30 -19.15 -35.01
CA PHE A 173 -5.47 -20.17 -35.66
C PHE A 173 -6.17 -21.53 -35.78
N GLU A 174 -7.15 -21.81 -34.93
CA GLU A 174 -8.04 -22.98 -35.05
C GLU A 174 -9.12 -22.81 -36.12
N HIS A 175 -9.47 -21.55 -36.45
CA HIS A 175 -10.49 -21.20 -37.44
C HIS A 175 -9.90 -20.40 -38.62
N PRO A 176 -8.90 -20.93 -39.35
CA PRO A 176 -8.10 -20.14 -40.28
C PRO A 176 -8.89 -19.55 -41.45
N GLN A 177 -9.98 -20.20 -41.88
CA GLN A 177 -10.83 -19.66 -42.95
C GLN A 177 -11.53 -18.37 -42.54
N LEU A 178 -12.10 -18.34 -41.32
CA LEU A 178 -12.76 -17.15 -40.76
C LEU A 178 -11.72 -16.09 -40.35
N ALA A 179 -10.60 -16.50 -39.76
CA ALA A 179 -9.54 -15.59 -39.35
C ALA A 179 -8.87 -14.87 -40.54
N ALA A 180 -8.79 -15.53 -41.70
CA ALA A 180 -8.28 -14.91 -42.93
C ALA A 180 -9.18 -13.76 -43.43
N GLU A 181 -10.51 -13.86 -43.26
CA GLU A 181 -11.45 -12.79 -43.64
C GLU A 181 -11.21 -11.48 -42.85
N PHE A 182 -10.63 -11.59 -41.66
CA PHE A 182 -10.34 -10.46 -40.76
C PHE A 182 -8.85 -10.14 -40.64
N ASN A 183 -8.01 -10.72 -41.51
CA ASN A 183 -6.55 -10.53 -41.49
C ASN A 183 -5.91 -10.83 -40.11
N LEU A 184 -6.39 -11.87 -39.43
CA LEU A 184 -5.91 -12.26 -38.09
C LEU A 184 -4.76 -13.26 -38.12
N LEU A 185 -4.51 -13.92 -39.25
CA LEU A 185 -3.40 -14.89 -39.40
C LEU A 185 -2.05 -14.18 -39.63
N THR A 186 -1.64 -13.35 -38.67
CA THR A 186 -0.44 -12.51 -38.74
C THR A 186 0.62 -12.97 -37.73
N PRO A 187 1.91 -12.62 -37.94
CA PRO A 187 2.96 -12.85 -36.96
C PRO A 187 2.64 -12.25 -35.58
N ALA A 188 1.98 -11.08 -35.56
CA ALA A 188 1.54 -10.45 -34.32
C ALA A 188 0.53 -11.31 -33.54
N VAL A 189 -0.56 -11.76 -34.17
CA VAL A 189 -1.58 -12.59 -33.49
C VAL A 189 -1.00 -13.96 -33.13
N ASN A 190 -0.15 -14.54 -33.99
CA ASN A 190 0.55 -15.79 -33.66
C ASN A 190 1.36 -15.64 -32.37
N SER A 191 2.03 -14.50 -32.17
CA SER A 191 2.82 -14.26 -30.95
C SER A 191 1.96 -14.26 -29.68
N LEU A 192 0.68 -13.87 -29.77
CA LEU A 192 -0.23 -13.72 -28.64
C LEU A 192 -1.00 -14.99 -28.26
N ARG A 193 -0.77 -16.10 -28.97
CA ARG A 193 -1.32 -17.42 -28.62
C ARG A 193 -0.86 -17.84 -27.22
N THR A 194 -1.74 -18.45 -26.44
CA THR A 194 -1.45 -18.76 -25.02
C THR A 194 -0.21 -19.64 -24.87
N ALA A 195 -0.01 -20.62 -25.75
CA ALA A 195 1.17 -21.49 -25.75
C ALA A 195 2.47 -20.74 -26.08
N ASN A 196 2.44 -19.81 -27.06
CA ASN A 196 3.61 -19.03 -27.43
C ASN A 196 3.98 -18.04 -26.32
N MET A 197 2.97 -17.42 -25.70
CA MET A 197 3.18 -16.54 -24.57
C MET A 197 3.68 -17.28 -23.33
N ALA A 198 3.21 -18.51 -23.06
CA ALA A 198 3.77 -19.34 -22.00
C ALA A 198 5.27 -19.59 -22.22
N GLY A 199 5.69 -19.95 -23.44
CA GLY A 199 7.12 -20.07 -23.78
C GLY A 199 7.89 -18.75 -23.64
N PHE A 200 7.27 -17.61 -23.97
CA PHE A 200 7.88 -16.31 -23.74
C PHE A 200 8.01 -15.97 -22.25
N ARG A 201 7.05 -16.35 -21.38
CA ARG A 201 7.16 -16.18 -19.91
C ARG A 201 8.31 -16.99 -19.32
N GLU A 202 8.45 -18.25 -19.72
CA GLU A 202 9.56 -19.11 -19.28
C GLU A 202 10.94 -18.50 -19.59
N LEU A 203 11.06 -17.76 -20.71
CA LEU A 203 12.28 -17.07 -21.10
C LEU A 203 12.43 -15.67 -20.47
N ALA A 204 11.35 -14.88 -20.46
CA ALA A 204 11.39 -13.47 -20.12
C ALA A 204 11.32 -13.20 -18.62
N ASP A 205 10.47 -13.92 -17.88
CA ASP A 205 10.19 -13.60 -16.47
C ASP A 205 11.46 -13.68 -15.58
N PRO A 206 12.35 -14.68 -15.73
CA PRO A 206 13.61 -14.70 -14.97
C PRO A 206 14.50 -13.48 -15.26
N VAL A 207 14.57 -13.05 -16.53
CA VAL A 207 15.34 -11.88 -16.94
C VAL A 207 14.71 -10.62 -16.36
N LEU A 208 13.41 -10.39 -16.60
CA LEU A 208 12.70 -9.20 -16.15
C LEU A 208 12.71 -9.05 -14.63
N ARG A 209 12.62 -10.16 -13.88
CA ARG A 209 12.80 -10.18 -12.43
C ARG A 209 14.20 -9.70 -12.02
N SER A 210 15.24 -10.23 -12.67
CA SER A 210 16.63 -9.88 -12.35
C SER A 210 17.02 -8.44 -12.69
N LEU A 211 16.30 -7.78 -13.60
CA LEU A 211 16.55 -6.39 -13.97
C LEU A 211 16.23 -5.39 -12.85
N GLY A 212 15.32 -5.75 -11.92
CA GLY A 212 14.87 -4.85 -10.86
C GLY A 212 14.05 -3.64 -11.35
N VAL A 213 13.71 -3.58 -12.63
CA VAL A 213 12.87 -2.50 -13.20
C VAL A 213 11.40 -2.75 -12.78
N PRO A 214 10.70 -1.77 -12.18
CA PRO A 214 9.31 -1.93 -11.79
C PRO A 214 8.38 -2.09 -13.00
N PHE A 215 7.50 -3.10 -12.94
CA PHE A 215 6.38 -3.28 -13.88
C PHE A 215 5.05 -2.98 -13.20
N TYR A 216 4.15 -2.34 -13.93
CA TYR A 216 2.79 -2.03 -13.48
C TYR A 216 1.77 -2.52 -14.50
N THR A 217 0.78 -3.28 -14.03
CA THR A 217 -0.30 -3.82 -14.86
C THR A 217 -1.62 -3.12 -14.54
N THR A 218 -2.45 -2.89 -15.55
CA THR A 218 -3.86 -2.52 -15.38
C THR A 218 -4.67 -3.05 -16.56
N THR A 219 -5.94 -3.36 -16.37
CA THR A 219 -6.76 -4.03 -17.40
C THR A 219 -8.22 -3.60 -17.33
N GLY A 220 -8.92 -3.65 -18.46
CA GLY A 220 -10.38 -3.55 -18.49
C GLY A 220 -11.06 -4.85 -18.04
N ASN A 221 -12.34 -4.78 -17.65
CA ASN A 221 -13.18 -5.96 -17.37
C ASN A 221 -14.61 -5.90 -17.93
N ARG A 222 -14.93 -4.90 -18.77
CA ARG A 222 -16.25 -4.81 -19.41
C ARG A 222 -16.08 -4.91 -20.90
N PHE A 223 -16.97 -5.61 -21.57
CA PHE A 223 -16.89 -5.78 -23.04
C PHE A 223 -18.19 -5.39 -23.77
N VAL A 224 -19.25 -5.05 -23.04
CA VAL A 224 -20.61 -4.90 -23.59
C VAL A 224 -20.92 -3.54 -24.21
N THR A 225 -20.08 -2.53 -24.01
CA THR A 225 -20.33 -1.15 -24.44
C THR A 225 -19.85 -0.83 -25.87
N ASN A 226 -19.17 -1.77 -26.53
CA ASN A 226 -18.75 -1.67 -27.92
C ASN A 226 -19.15 -2.93 -28.68
N VAL A 227 -19.62 -2.78 -29.93
CA VAL A 227 -20.19 -3.90 -30.70
C VAL A 227 -19.16 -4.98 -31.03
N VAL A 228 -17.90 -4.58 -31.28
CA VAL A 228 -16.81 -5.53 -31.55
C VAL A 228 -16.46 -6.29 -30.27
N THR A 229 -16.22 -5.58 -29.17
CA THR A 229 -15.88 -6.20 -27.88
C THR A 229 -17.03 -7.02 -27.32
N LEU A 230 -18.28 -6.69 -27.64
CA LEU A 230 -19.46 -7.48 -27.24
C LEU A 230 -19.38 -8.88 -27.82
N VAL A 231 -19.01 -8.98 -29.10
CA VAL A 231 -18.87 -10.27 -29.80
C VAL A 231 -17.63 -11.02 -29.30
N THR A 232 -16.46 -10.38 -29.32
CA THR A 232 -15.21 -11.05 -28.96
C THR A 232 -15.13 -11.38 -27.48
N GLY A 233 -15.66 -10.53 -26.60
CA GLY A 233 -15.71 -10.79 -25.16
C GLY A 233 -16.72 -11.86 -24.76
N SER A 234 -17.85 -11.96 -25.49
CA SER A 234 -18.77 -13.08 -25.31
C SER A 234 -18.13 -14.40 -25.72
N LEU A 235 -17.41 -14.41 -26.86
CA LEU A 235 -16.66 -15.58 -27.30
C LEU A 235 -15.54 -15.94 -26.30
N LEU A 236 -14.78 -14.96 -25.82
CA LEU A 236 -13.71 -15.18 -24.86
C LEU A 236 -14.23 -15.78 -23.54
N ARG A 237 -15.42 -15.36 -23.08
CA ARG A 237 -16.10 -15.99 -21.93
C ARG A 237 -16.42 -17.47 -22.17
N ASP A 238 -16.84 -17.83 -23.38
CA ASP A 238 -17.14 -19.22 -23.73
C ASP A 238 -15.84 -20.07 -23.87
N LEU A 239 -14.75 -19.44 -24.31
CA LEU A 239 -13.42 -20.08 -24.44
C LEU A 239 -12.71 -20.29 -23.10
N VAL A 240 -13.03 -19.50 -22.07
CA VAL A 240 -12.42 -19.57 -20.72
C VAL A 240 -13.50 -19.94 -19.69
N PRO A 241 -13.86 -21.23 -19.56
CA PRO A 241 -14.82 -21.67 -18.55
C PRO A 241 -14.20 -21.59 -17.14
N GLY A 242 -14.86 -20.89 -16.21
CA GLY A 242 -14.36 -20.70 -14.84
C GLY A 242 -15.22 -19.72 -14.03
N ALA A 243 -14.78 -19.42 -12.81
CA ALA A 243 -15.45 -18.44 -11.92
C ALA A 243 -15.60 -17.06 -12.58
N GLU A 244 -16.55 -16.24 -12.11
CA GLU A 244 -16.87 -14.91 -12.70
C GLU A 244 -15.65 -14.00 -12.89
N LEU A 245 -14.67 -14.04 -11.97
CA LEU A 245 -13.42 -13.27 -12.06
C LEU A 245 -12.46 -13.77 -13.16
N ALA A 246 -12.44 -15.07 -13.46
CA ALA A 246 -11.66 -15.63 -14.57
C ALA A 246 -12.34 -15.36 -15.93
N ALA A 247 -13.67 -15.20 -15.92
CA ALA A 247 -14.48 -14.85 -17.07
C ALA A 247 -14.50 -13.33 -17.36
N ALA A 248 -14.12 -12.48 -16.39
CA ALA A 248 -14.04 -11.03 -16.56
C ALA A 248 -12.99 -10.66 -17.63
N ASN A 249 -13.41 -9.89 -18.63
CA ASN A 249 -12.58 -9.56 -19.78
C ASN A 249 -12.97 -8.21 -20.40
N ASP A 250 -12.05 -7.61 -21.14
CA ASP A 250 -12.27 -6.31 -21.81
C ASP A 250 -12.71 -6.44 -23.28
N GLY A 251 -13.02 -7.66 -23.72
CA GLY A 251 -13.34 -8.00 -25.10
C GLY A 251 -12.21 -8.68 -25.85
N PHE A 252 -10.95 -8.52 -25.43
CA PHE A 252 -9.80 -9.15 -26.09
C PHE A 252 -8.89 -9.92 -25.13
N VAL A 253 -8.83 -9.50 -23.88
CA VAL A 253 -7.95 -10.06 -22.86
C VAL A 253 -8.76 -10.27 -21.59
N THR A 254 -8.63 -11.45 -20.97
CA THR A 254 -9.21 -11.66 -19.64
C THR A 254 -8.36 -10.96 -18.59
N VAL A 255 -8.96 -10.58 -17.46
CA VAL A 255 -8.22 -9.97 -16.35
C VAL A 255 -7.03 -10.83 -15.95
N ALA A 256 -7.22 -12.15 -15.83
CA ALA A 256 -6.14 -13.08 -15.50
C ALA A 256 -5.00 -13.08 -16.53
N ARG A 257 -5.33 -13.08 -17.82
CA ARG A 257 -4.33 -13.07 -18.90
C ARG A 257 -3.53 -11.77 -18.99
N SER A 258 -4.05 -10.69 -18.43
CA SER A 258 -3.37 -9.40 -18.39
C SER A 258 -2.28 -9.28 -17.31
N GLN A 259 -2.26 -10.19 -16.33
CA GLN A 259 -1.38 -10.07 -15.18
C GLN A 259 0.04 -10.57 -15.47
N LEU A 260 1.01 -9.93 -14.84
CA LEU A 260 2.41 -10.36 -14.75
C LEU A 260 2.67 -10.98 -13.37
N SER A 261 3.80 -11.68 -13.21
CA SER A 261 4.17 -12.26 -11.91
C SER A 261 4.27 -11.16 -10.83
N PRO A 262 3.64 -11.34 -9.65
CA PRO A 262 3.71 -10.39 -8.54
C PRO A 262 5.10 -10.26 -7.92
N GLU A 263 6.08 -11.06 -8.36
CA GLU A 263 7.48 -10.99 -7.94
C GLU A 263 8.21 -9.76 -8.51
N PHE A 264 7.81 -9.30 -9.70
CA PHE A 264 8.43 -8.12 -10.33
C PHE A 264 7.41 -7.08 -10.82
N ALA A 265 6.12 -7.42 -10.85
CA ALA A 265 5.05 -6.53 -11.27
C ALA A 265 4.05 -6.23 -10.17
N THR A 266 3.39 -5.08 -10.31
CA THR A 266 2.36 -4.59 -9.39
C THR A 266 1.07 -4.31 -10.15
N ASP A 267 -0.01 -4.94 -9.72
CA ASP A 267 -1.35 -4.69 -10.26
C ASP A 267 -1.93 -3.37 -9.72
N LEU A 268 -2.22 -2.43 -10.62
CA LEU A 268 -2.87 -1.15 -10.33
C LEU A 268 -4.40 -1.27 -10.29
N GLY A 269 -4.92 -2.46 -10.58
CA GLY A 269 -6.33 -2.80 -10.54
C GLY A 269 -7.01 -2.75 -11.90
N VAL A 270 -8.31 -2.99 -11.86
CA VAL A 270 -9.16 -3.24 -13.01
C VAL A 270 -10.07 -2.05 -13.29
N MET A 271 -10.17 -1.64 -14.55
CA MET A 271 -11.03 -0.55 -15.00
C MET A 271 -12.35 -1.10 -15.55
N PRO A 272 -13.50 -0.45 -15.28
CA PRO A 272 -14.80 -0.85 -15.83
C PRO A 272 -14.97 -0.44 -17.30
N THR A 273 -13.98 -0.76 -18.13
CA THR A 273 -13.86 -0.37 -19.54
C THR A 273 -13.65 -1.59 -20.44
N HIS A 274 -13.91 -1.39 -21.73
CA HIS A 274 -13.51 -2.33 -22.78
C HIS A 274 -12.15 -1.97 -23.36
N HIS A 275 -11.59 -2.88 -24.16
CA HIS A 275 -10.18 -2.87 -24.57
C HIS A 275 -9.70 -1.55 -25.21
N PHE A 276 -10.58 -0.86 -25.95
CA PHE A 276 -10.30 0.40 -26.64
C PHE A 276 -10.59 1.66 -25.80
N ASP A 277 -11.28 1.50 -24.67
CA ASP A 277 -11.53 2.59 -23.72
C ASP A 277 -10.48 2.57 -22.59
N THR A 278 -9.94 1.39 -22.26
CA THR A 278 -8.97 1.21 -21.17
C THR A 278 -7.68 2.01 -21.40
N ASP A 279 -7.24 2.21 -22.63
CA ASP A 279 -6.04 2.99 -22.96
C ASP A 279 -6.28 4.50 -23.00
N THR A 280 -7.51 4.96 -22.81
CA THR A 280 -7.78 6.39 -22.71
C THR A 280 -7.13 6.95 -21.45
N GLY A 281 -6.55 8.15 -21.57
CA GLY A 281 -6.00 8.85 -20.43
C GLY A 281 -7.00 9.03 -19.28
N SER A 282 -8.26 9.32 -19.60
CA SER A 282 -9.35 9.43 -18.62
C SER A 282 -9.61 8.14 -17.84
N ALA A 283 -9.28 6.97 -18.38
CA ALA A 283 -9.44 5.70 -17.69
C ALA A 283 -8.26 5.42 -16.75
N VAL A 284 -7.02 5.50 -17.24
CA VAL A 284 -5.85 4.94 -16.53
C VAL A 284 -4.75 5.93 -16.17
N PHE A 285 -4.69 7.12 -16.78
CA PHE A 285 -3.53 8.01 -16.63
C PHE A 285 -3.32 8.46 -15.19
N THR A 286 -4.38 8.66 -14.42
CA THR A 286 -4.27 9.08 -13.02
C THR A 286 -3.49 8.05 -12.18
N LYS A 287 -3.72 6.75 -12.40
CA LYS A 287 -2.98 5.67 -11.73
C LYS A 287 -1.52 5.59 -12.19
N ILE A 288 -1.28 5.77 -13.48
CA ILE A 288 0.08 5.79 -14.05
C ILE A 288 0.87 6.96 -13.47
N ARG A 289 0.29 8.17 -13.53
CA ARG A 289 0.86 9.40 -12.97
C ARG A 289 1.18 9.25 -11.49
N ALA A 290 0.25 8.69 -10.71
CA ALA A 290 0.45 8.43 -9.27
C ALA A 290 1.72 7.62 -9.00
N ARG A 291 1.97 6.55 -9.77
CA ARG A 291 3.16 5.72 -9.60
C ARG A 291 4.43 6.41 -10.07
N ILE A 292 4.38 7.14 -11.19
CA ILE A 292 5.53 7.95 -11.64
C ILE A 292 5.91 8.97 -10.57
N GLN A 293 4.94 9.72 -10.03
CA GLN A 293 5.19 10.69 -8.97
C GLN A 293 5.84 10.03 -7.75
N GLY A 294 5.30 8.89 -7.28
CA GLY A 294 5.89 8.15 -6.15
C GLY A 294 7.33 7.69 -6.41
N LEU A 295 7.65 7.23 -7.64
CA LEU A 295 9.00 6.82 -8.03
C LEU A 295 10.00 7.98 -8.18
N GLU A 296 9.52 9.18 -8.50
CA GLU A 296 10.33 10.40 -8.61
C GLU A 296 10.61 11.06 -7.25
N THR A 297 9.80 10.76 -6.23
CA THR A 297 9.94 11.30 -4.87
C THR A 297 10.45 10.28 -3.84
N THR A 298 10.63 9.01 -4.23
CA THR A 298 11.15 7.96 -3.36
C THR A 298 12.67 7.92 -3.39
N LEU A 299 13.30 8.03 -2.22
CA LEU A 299 14.74 7.90 -2.04
C LEU A 299 15.18 6.46 -2.38
N GLN A 300 16.18 6.33 -3.25
CA GLN A 300 16.72 5.03 -3.68
C GLN A 300 17.75 4.47 -2.68
N ILE A 301 17.34 4.32 -1.43
CA ILE A 301 18.21 3.88 -0.33
C ILE A 301 17.88 2.46 0.18
N PHE A 302 16.89 1.80 -0.42
CA PHE A 302 16.47 0.45 -0.07
C PHE A 302 16.40 -0.45 -1.30
N ASP A 303 17.03 -1.60 -1.22
CA ASP A 303 16.88 -2.70 -2.18
C ASP A 303 15.82 -3.68 -1.69
N ARG A 304 15.03 -4.21 -2.62
CA ARG A 304 14.04 -5.25 -2.33
C ARG A 304 14.73 -6.62 -2.34
N VAL A 305 14.72 -7.31 -1.21
CA VAL A 305 15.42 -8.60 -0.99
C VAL A 305 14.48 -9.80 -0.87
N ALA A 306 13.17 -9.56 -0.75
CA ALA A 306 12.15 -10.60 -0.88
C ALA A 306 10.82 -10.00 -1.33
N THR A 307 10.03 -10.79 -2.06
CA THR A 307 8.69 -10.42 -2.54
C THR A 307 7.68 -11.51 -2.31
N ASN A 308 6.39 -11.14 -2.34
CA ASN A 308 5.27 -12.07 -2.42
C ASN A 308 5.29 -13.18 -1.36
N GLY A 309 5.57 -12.82 -0.11
CA GLY A 309 5.64 -13.79 0.98
C GLY A 309 6.79 -14.78 0.82
N VAL A 310 7.89 -14.34 0.17
CA VAL A 310 9.10 -15.13 -0.08
C VAL A 310 8.82 -16.31 -1.05
N SER A 311 7.89 -16.12 -2.00
CA SER A 311 7.44 -17.17 -2.93
C SER A 311 8.56 -17.78 -3.78
N GLU A 312 9.52 -16.96 -4.18
CA GLU A 312 10.72 -17.40 -4.93
C GLU A 312 11.50 -18.51 -4.20
N PHE A 313 11.40 -18.56 -2.87
CA PHE A 313 12.09 -19.54 -2.03
C PHE A 313 11.13 -20.59 -1.43
N GLY A 314 9.95 -20.77 -2.03
CA GLY A 314 8.94 -21.76 -1.59
C GLY A 314 7.96 -21.24 -0.53
N GLY A 315 7.86 -19.93 -0.40
CA GLY A 315 6.82 -19.26 0.38
C GLY A 315 5.47 -19.21 -0.32
N VAL A 316 4.51 -18.54 0.31
CA VAL A 316 3.12 -18.47 -0.13
C VAL A 316 2.64 -17.02 -0.10
N ASP A 317 1.81 -16.67 -1.08
CA ASP A 317 1.26 -15.32 -1.27
C ASP A 317 0.23 -14.92 -0.20
N ASN A 318 -0.29 -15.88 0.56
CA ASN A 318 -1.17 -15.62 1.70
C ASN A 318 -0.43 -15.17 2.98
N SER A 319 0.91 -15.29 3.04
CA SER A 319 1.74 -14.69 4.09
C SER A 319 1.85 -13.18 3.85
N THR A 320 0.79 -12.46 4.22
CA THR A 320 0.57 -11.06 3.84
C THR A 320 1.39 -10.05 4.63
N TRP A 321 1.72 -10.33 5.91
CA TRP A 321 2.46 -9.40 6.77
C TRP A 321 3.76 -10.01 7.34
N ALA A 322 4.85 -9.25 7.27
CA ALA A 322 6.11 -9.53 8.00
C ALA A 322 6.01 -8.98 9.43
N TRP A 323 5.37 -9.76 10.31
CA TRP A 323 4.81 -9.27 11.56
C TRP A 323 5.86 -8.90 12.63
N SER A 324 6.97 -9.64 12.65
CA SER A 324 8.14 -9.41 13.48
C SER A 324 9.42 -9.76 12.73
N ALA A 325 10.53 -9.13 13.11
CA ALA A 325 11.85 -9.47 12.63
C ALA A 325 12.87 -9.37 13.78
N LYS A 326 13.91 -10.21 13.76
CA LYS A 326 14.99 -10.15 14.75
C LYS A 326 16.30 -10.70 14.19
N TRP A 327 17.40 -10.01 14.45
CA TRP A 327 18.74 -10.52 14.17
C TRP A 327 19.18 -11.54 15.23
N PHE A 328 19.62 -12.71 14.80
CA PHE A 328 20.10 -13.76 15.68
C PHE A 328 21.20 -14.57 14.98
N LYS A 329 22.36 -14.71 15.65
CA LYS A 329 23.50 -15.51 15.16
C LYS A 329 23.89 -15.25 13.69
N GLY A 330 23.97 -13.97 13.32
CA GLY A 330 24.41 -13.54 11.98
C GLY A 330 23.35 -13.63 10.89
N LYS A 331 22.09 -13.86 11.26
CA LYS A 331 20.98 -14.07 10.33
C LYS A 331 19.77 -13.25 10.75
N LEU A 332 18.93 -12.90 9.79
CA LEU A 332 17.65 -12.25 10.05
C LEU A 332 16.55 -13.31 10.11
N TYR A 333 15.73 -13.27 11.15
CA TYR A 333 14.53 -14.09 11.27
C TYR A 333 13.28 -13.21 11.12
N VAL A 334 12.31 -13.66 10.33
CA VAL A 334 11.04 -12.95 10.08
C VAL A 334 9.87 -13.85 10.44
N GLY A 335 9.04 -13.41 11.38
CA GLY A 335 7.78 -14.06 11.74
C GLY A 335 6.63 -13.48 10.93
N THR A 336 5.82 -14.34 10.32
CA THR A 336 4.75 -13.90 9.41
C THR A 336 3.38 -13.83 10.09
N ALA A 337 2.43 -13.15 9.45
CA ALA A 337 1.00 -13.34 9.66
C ALA A 337 0.36 -13.69 8.32
N SER A 338 -0.42 -14.76 8.29
CA SER A 338 -1.12 -15.19 7.09
C SER A 338 -2.55 -14.65 7.08
N GLU A 339 -2.99 -14.13 5.93
CA GLU A 339 -4.34 -13.55 5.74
C GLU A 339 -4.72 -12.51 6.79
N ALA A 340 -3.75 -11.68 7.22
CA ALA A 340 -3.91 -10.82 8.39
C ALA A 340 -5.09 -9.84 8.27
N LEU A 341 -5.33 -9.30 7.07
CA LEU A 341 -6.48 -8.45 6.79
C LEU A 341 -7.79 -9.23 6.96
N CYS A 342 -7.93 -10.38 6.30
CA CYS A 342 -9.14 -11.18 6.31
C CYS A 342 -9.46 -11.70 7.72
N MET A 343 -8.44 -12.09 8.48
CA MET A 343 -8.57 -12.42 9.90
C MET A 343 -9.00 -11.23 10.76
N SER A 344 -8.56 -10.02 10.42
CA SER A 344 -9.01 -8.80 11.09
C SER A 344 -10.48 -8.52 10.77
N LEU A 345 -10.88 -8.52 9.50
CA LEU A 345 -12.27 -8.31 9.10
C LEU A 345 -13.21 -9.32 9.75
N LEU A 346 -12.84 -10.61 9.75
CA LEU A 346 -13.63 -11.66 10.37
C LEU A 346 -13.68 -11.54 11.90
N THR A 347 -12.59 -11.09 12.55
CA THR A 347 -12.60 -10.79 13.99
C THR A 347 -13.56 -9.64 14.30
N ALA A 348 -13.60 -8.59 13.46
CA ALA A 348 -14.56 -7.50 13.62
C ALA A 348 -16.01 -7.98 13.47
N ASP A 349 -16.29 -8.81 12.46
CA ASP A 349 -17.62 -9.37 12.23
C ASP A 349 -18.11 -10.18 13.44
N VAL A 350 -17.25 -11.02 14.01
CA VAL A 350 -17.59 -11.83 15.19
C VAL A 350 -17.75 -10.98 16.46
N ARG A 351 -16.97 -9.89 16.61
CA ARG A 351 -16.95 -9.08 17.83
C ARG A 351 -18.06 -8.04 17.89
N VAL A 352 -18.32 -7.36 16.78
CA VAL A 352 -19.20 -6.18 16.72
C VAL A 352 -20.27 -6.26 15.61
N GLY A 353 -20.29 -7.32 14.81
CA GLY A 353 -21.36 -7.55 13.82
C GLY A 353 -21.25 -6.73 12.54
N THR A 354 -20.04 -6.33 12.12
CA THR A 354 -19.80 -5.47 10.95
C THR A 354 -20.22 -6.08 9.60
N ASN A 355 -20.23 -7.40 9.46
CA ASN A 355 -20.52 -8.14 8.23
C ASN A 355 -19.70 -7.71 6.98
N VAL A 356 -18.43 -7.35 7.15
CA VAL A 356 -17.56 -6.86 6.07
C VAL A 356 -16.73 -7.94 5.40
N TYR A 357 -16.44 -9.05 6.08
CA TYR A 357 -15.70 -10.17 5.48
C TYR A 357 -16.45 -10.79 4.26
N PRO A 358 -17.78 -11.01 4.30
CA PRO A 358 -18.52 -11.48 3.11
C PRO A 358 -18.36 -10.57 1.88
N SER A 359 -18.38 -9.25 2.08
CA SER A 359 -18.14 -8.28 1.00
C SER A 359 -16.71 -8.37 0.44
N ALA A 360 -15.72 -8.59 1.30
CA ALA A 360 -14.33 -8.82 0.88
C ALA A 360 -14.17 -10.14 0.09
N VAL A 361 -14.96 -11.17 0.41
CA VAL A 361 -14.98 -12.42 -0.38
C VAL A 361 -15.58 -12.19 -1.76
N ASN A 362 -16.74 -11.52 -1.83
CA ASN A 362 -17.44 -11.27 -3.09
C ASN A 362 -16.64 -10.40 -4.07
N THR A 363 -15.75 -9.55 -3.55
CA THR A 363 -14.85 -8.70 -4.35
C THR A 363 -13.52 -9.39 -4.71
N GLY A 364 -13.31 -10.64 -4.27
CA GLY A 364 -12.05 -11.36 -4.45
C GLY A 364 -10.87 -10.79 -3.64
N GLN A 365 -11.16 -9.99 -2.61
CA GLN A 365 -10.15 -9.44 -1.70
C GLN A 365 -9.70 -10.48 -0.67
N CYS A 366 -10.66 -11.25 -0.15
CA CYS A 366 -10.41 -12.33 0.78
C CYS A 366 -10.80 -13.68 0.16
N PRO A 367 -10.09 -14.78 0.51
CA PRO A 367 -10.54 -16.10 0.15
C PRO A 367 -11.88 -16.42 0.82
N ASP A 368 -12.68 -17.27 0.19
CA ASP A 368 -13.85 -17.88 0.82
C ASP A 368 -13.47 -18.59 2.13
N PHE A 369 -14.45 -18.79 3.02
CA PHE A 369 -14.18 -19.30 4.37
C PHE A 369 -13.42 -20.64 4.38
N PRO A 370 -13.78 -21.66 3.56
CA PRO A 370 -13.00 -22.91 3.49
C PRO A 370 -11.53 -22.71 3.13
N LYS A 371 -11.24 -21.84 2.15
CA LYS A 371 -9.85 -21.52 1.77
C LYS A 371 -9.14 -20.73 2.85
N LEU A 372 -9.81 -19.74 3.45
CA LEU A 372 -9.25 -18.92 4.53
C LEU A 372 -8.72 -19.79 5.66
N VAL A 373 -9.55 -20.72 6.17
CA VAL A 373 -9.20 -21.58 7.30
C VAL A 373 -7.93 -22.39 7.06
N LYS A 374 -7.64 -22.73 5.80
CA LYS A 374 -6.46 -23.48 5.35
C LYS A 374 -5.25 -22.61 5.02
N SER A 375 -5.41 -21.30 4.83
CA SER A 375 -4.31 -20.39 4.55
C SER A 375 -3.67 -19.76 5.79
N LEU A 376 -4.26 -19.92 6.99
CA LEU A 376 -3.82 -19.21 8.20
C LEU A 376 -2.47 -19.66 8.80
N GLY A 377 -1.88 -20.76 8.35
CA GLY A 377 -0.66 -21.30 8.95
C GLY A 377 0.54 -20.34 8.89
N ALA A 378 0.90 -19.71 10.01
CA ALA A 378 2.03 -18.80 10.08
C ALA A 378 3.39 -19.48 9.89
N GLU A 379 4.39 -18.68 9.51
CA GLU A 379 5.74 -19.11 9.17
C GLU A 379 6.81 -18.32 9.92
N ILE A 380 7.99 -18.94 10.04
CA ILE A 380 9.22 -18.23 10.39
C ILE A 380 10.24 -18.48 9.28
N TRP A 381 10.75 -17.39 8.73
CA TRP A 381 11.75 -17.38 7.65
C TRP A 381 13.09 -16.90 8.18
N GLN A 382 14.17 -17.48 7.67
CA GLN A 382 15.54 -17.09 7.96
C GLN A 382 16.20 -16.60 6.68
N TYR A 383 16.77 -15.39 6.71
CA TYR A 383 17.65 -14.87 5.66
C TYR A 383 19.12 -15.03 6.07
N THR A 384 19.91 -15.59 5.16
CA THR A 384 21.35 -15.80 5.31
C THR A 384 22.10 -14.87 4.37
N PRO A 385 22.70 -13.77 4.87
CA PRO A 385 23.30 -12.74 4.03
C PRO A 385 24.43 -13.23 3.13
N GLU A 386 25.26 -14.16 3.61
CA GLU A 386 26.45 -14.61 2.88
C GLU A 386 26.10 -15.37 1.58
N ARG A 387 24.87 -15.87 1.48
CA ARG A 387 24.36 -16.63 0.34
C ARG A 387 23.18 -15.97 -0.36
N ASP A 388 22.72 -14.83 0.16
CA ASP A 388 21.48 -14.16 -0.25
C ASP A 388 20.29 -15.13 -0.30
N GLU A 389 20.16 -15.97 0.73
CA GLU A 389 19.25 -17.12 0.71
C GLU A 389 18.22 -17.04 1.83
N TRP A 390 16.95 -17.24 1.45
CA TRP A 390 15.84 -17.41 2.38
C TRP A 390 15.48 -18.89 2.55
N ILE A 391 15.30 -19.32 3.80
CA ILE A 391 14.79 -20.66 4.13
C ILE A 391 13.65 -20.57 5.14
N ARG A 392 12.60 -21.38 4.95
CA ARG A 392 11.55 -21.52 5.97
C ARG A 392 12.02 -22.45 7.07
N VAL A 393 12.20 -21.91 8.27
CA VAL A 393 12.66 -22.68 9.45
C VAL A 393 11.50 -23.18 10.31
N PHE A 394 10.29 -22.63 10.15
CA PHE A 394 9.10 -23.10 10.84
C PHE A 394 7.82 -22.86 10.02
N LYS A 395 6.87 -23.79 10.12
CA LYS A 395 5.48 -23.66 9.63
C LYS A 395 4.53 -24.18 10.69
N SER A 396 3.57 -23.35 11.07
CA SER A 396 2.46 -23.70 11.95
C SER A 396 1.57 -24.76 11.28
N ARG A 397 1.15 -25.76 12.05
CA ARG A 397 0.35 -26.89 11.55
C ARG A 397 -1.15 -26.69 11.81
N ASP A 398 -1.98 -27.21 10.92
CA ASP A 398 -3.45 -27.19 11.02
C ASP A 398 -3.99 -28.20 12.06
N THR A 399 -3.60 -28.04 13.32
CA THR A 399 -3.90 -29.01 14.38
C THR A 399 -5.14 -28.68 15.20
N ILE A 400 -5.78 -27.52 14.99
CA ILE A 400 -6.95 -27.11 15.77
C ILE A 400 -8.21 -27.55 15.06
N PRO A 401 -8.98 -28.51 15.60
CA PRO A 401 -10.22 -28.96 14.97
C PRO A 401 -11.29 -27.85 15.04
N LEU A 402 -11.99 -27.66 13.94
CA LEU A 402 -13.24 -26.91 13.86
C LEU A 402 -14.36 -27.92 13.62
N PHE A 403 -15.44 -27.81 14.38
CA PHE A 403 -16.56 -28.76 14.36
C PHE A 403 -17.67 -28.29 13.43
N ASP A 404 -18.58 -29.15 12.98
CA ASP A 404 -19.85 -28.78 12.34
C ASP A 404 -20.96 -28.61 13.40
N GLU A 405 -22.19 -28.28 12.97
CA GLU A 405 -23.35 -28.14 13.87
C GLU A 405 -23.71 -29.46 14.56
N GLU A 406 -23.38 -30.59 13.92
CA GLU A 406 -23.55 -31.94 14.45
C GLU A 406 -22.44 -32.37 15.42
N GLY A 407 -21.40 -31.55 15.60
CA GLY A 407 -20.27 -31.81 16.50
C GLY A 407 -19.19 -32.75 15.95
N ASN A 408 -19.18 -33.04 14.65
CA ASN A 408 -18.09 -33.75 13.97
C ASN A 408 -17.00 -32.77 13.53
N ILE A 409 -15.77 -33.24 13.34
CA ILE A 409 -14.68 -32.38 12.83
C ILE A 409 -14.96 -32.06 11.35
N ALA A 410 -15.31 -30.81 11.08
CA ALA A 410 -15.54 -30.29 9.73
C ALA A 410 -14.22 -30.01 9.00
N THR A 411 -13.26 -29.39 9.71
CA THR A 411 -11.94 -29.03 9.17
C THR A 411 -10.94 -28.77 10.31
N GLY A 412 -9.70 -28.44 9.97
CA GLY A 412 -8.67 -28.04 10.93
C GLY A 412 -8.05 -26.70 10.54
N THR A 413 -7.74 -25.87 11.53
CA THR A 413 -7.05 -24.58 11.37
C THR A 413 -5.70 -24.56 12.10
N ALA A 414 -4.88 -23.57 11.77
CA ALA A 414 -3.51 -23.46 12.26
C ALA A 414 -3.41 -23.25 13.78
N ARG A 415 -2.39 -23.84 14.41
CA ARG A 415 -2.11 -23.65 15.85
C ARG A 415 -1.75 -22.21 16.19
N ASP A 416 -0.95 -21.61 15.32
CA ASP A 416 -0.53 -20.21 15.31
C ASP A 416 -0.86 -19.60 13.95
N VAL A 417 -1.55 -18.47 13.94
CA VAL A 417 -1.91 -17.69 12.75
C VAL A 417 -0.99 -16.49 12.52
N GLY A 418 -0.07 -16.24 13.45
CA GLY A 418 1.04 -15.33 13.24
C GLY A 418 2.08 -15.32 14.35
N PHE A 419 3.24 -14.74 14.06
CA PHE A 419 4.34 -14.52 15.00
C PHE A 419 4.64 -13.03 15.16
N ARG A 420 4.06 -12.40 16.20
CA ARG A 420 3.91 -10.95 16.30
C ARG A 420 5.07 -10.21 16.99
N GLY A 421 5.82 -10.91 17.84
CA GLY A 421 6.99 -10.38 18.53
C GLY A 421 8.12 -11.40 18.53
N MET A 422 9.37 -10.92 18.46
CA MET A 422 10.57 -11.75 18.56
C MET A 422 11.60 -11.05 19.42
N GLU A 423 12.31 -11.80 20.26
CA GLU A 423 13.39 -11.25 21.10
C GLU A 423 14.45 -12.30 21.39
N VAL A 424 15.71 -11.87 21.47
CA VAL A 424 16.82 -12.71 21.91
C VAL A 424 16.95 -12.56 23.42
N PHE A 425 17.03 -13.68 24.13
CA PHE A 425 17.19 -13.71 25.57
C PHE A 425 18.31 -14.65 25.97
N VAL A 426 19.14 -14.20 26.92
CA VAL A 426 20.18 -15.02 27.55
C VAL A 426 19.60 -15.64 28.82
N GLU A 427 19.46 -16.95 28.81
CA GLU A 427 18.91 -17.73 29.91
C GLU A 427 19.85 -17.77 31.12
N PRO A 428 19.35 -18.15 32.31
CA PRO A 428 20.17 -18.22 33.53
C PRO A 428 21.41 -19.11 33.44
N ASP A 429 21.41 -20.09 32.54
CA ASP A 429 22.55 -20.99 32.30
C ASP A 429 23.55 -20.44 31.26
N GLY A 430 23.30 -19.25 30.71
CA GLY A 430 24.10 -18.61 29.67
C GLY A 430 23.68 -18.97 28.24
N THR A 431 22.65 -19.79 28.06
CA THR A 431 22.15 -20.14 26.73
C THR A 431 21.46 -18.93 26.08
N GLU A 432 21.95 -18.51 24.92
CA GLU A 432 21.28 -17.52 24.09
C GLU A 432 20.21 -18.19 23.23
N ALA A 433 18.95 -17.76 23.38
CA ALA A 433 17.81 -18.30 22.66
C ALA A 433 16.96 -17.18 22.02
N LEU A 434 16.42 -17.48 20.84
CA LEU A 434 15.44 -16.64 20.16
C LEU A 434 14.03 -17.12 20.54
N TYR A 435 13.19 -16.19 20.98
CA TYR A 435 11.79 -16.42 21.31
C TYR A 435 10.88 -15.74 20.29
N ALA A 436 9.77 -16.40 19.92
CA ALA A 436 8.74 -15.86 19.04
C ALA A 436 7.35 -15.96 19.68
N GLY A 437 6.62 -14.84 19.68
CA GLY A 437 5.27 -14.70 20.23
C GLY A 437 4.18 -15.10 19.25
N GLY A 438 3.49 -16.20 19.55
CA GLY A 438 2.40 -16.72 18.73
C GLY A 438 1.08 -15.96 18.90
N VAL A 439 0.28 -15.97 17.84
CA VAL A 439 -1.10 -15.47 17.79
C VAL A 439 -2.03 -16.61 17.41
N THR A 440 -3.19 -16.73 18.08
CA THR A 440 -4.19 -17.75 17.76
C THR A 440 -5.42 -17.13 17.09
N SER A 441 -6.16 -17.93 16.34
CA SER A 441 -7.46 -17.54 15.74
C SER A 441 -8.65 -17.70 16.69
N GLY A 442 -8.40 -17.77 18.00
CA GLY A 442 -9.46 -17.96 19.00
C GLY A 442 -10.45 -16.80 19.08
N SER A 443 -10.06 -15.57 18.69
CA SER A 443 -10.97 -14.42 18.60
C SER A 443 -12.11 -14.64 17.61
N VAL A 444 -11.90 -15.48 16.61
CA VAL A 444 -12.84 -15.78 15.55
C VAL A 444 -13.57 -17.08 15.85
N PHE A 445 -12.82 -18.16 16.11
CA PHE A 445 -13.40 -19.51 16.11
C PHE A 445 -13.92 -19.98 17.47
N GLU A 446 -13.50 -19.39 18.60
CA GLU A 446 -14.05 -19.77 19.91
C GLU A 446 -15.52 -19.34 20.11
N PRO A 447 -15.95 -18.14 19.69
CA PRO A 447 -17.34 -17.70 19.83
C PRO A 447 -18.33 -18.36 18.86
N MET A 448 -17.85 -19.09 17.84
CA MET A 448 -18.71 -19.67 16.79
C MET A 448 -19.42 -20.96 17.24
N PRO A 449 -20.57 -21.32 16.64
CA PRO A 449 -21.34 -22.54 16.96
C PRO A 449 -20.60 -23.87 16.72
N PHE A 450 -19.39 -23.81 16.18
CA PHE A 450 -18.46 -24.92 15.95
C PHE A 450 -17.72 -25.29 17.25
N LYS A 451 -18.49 -25.83 18.20
CA LYS A 451 -18.19 -25.99 19.64
C LYS A 451 -16.72 -26.34 20.01
N PRO A 452 -15.96 -25.48 20.72
CA PRO A 452 -14.74 -25.89 21.40
C PRO A 452 -14.85 -25.66 22.92
N ASP A 453 -14.95 -26.74 23.69
CA ASP A 453 -14.56 -26.70 25.10
C ASP A 453 -13.04 -26.43 25.14
N ALA A 454 -12.68 -25.15 25.32
CA ALA A 454 -11.33 -24.56 25.41
C ALA A 454 -10.50 -24.50 24.11
N TYR A 455 -10.61 -23.37 23.38
CA TYR A 455 -9.64 -22.99 22.33
C TYR A 455 -8.25 -22.79 22.95
N PRO A 456 -7.15 -23.30 22.35
CA PRO A 456 -5.86 -23.26 23.01
C PRO A 456 -5.31 -21.82 23.14
N PRO A 457 -4.62 -21.52 24.24
CA PRO A 457 -4.06 -20.19 24.47
C PRO A 457 -2.95 -19.85 23.45
N PRO A 458 -2.57 -18.57 23.32
CA PRO A 458 -1.34 -18.21 22.61
C PRO A 458 -0.11 -18.84 23.29
N ARG A 459 0.94 -19.06 22.50
CA ARG A 459 2.17 -19.71 22.96
C ARG A 459 3.42 -18.93 22.56
N LEU A 460 4.52 -19.21 23.25
CA LEU A 460 5.86 -18.81 22.82
C LEU A 460 6.54 -20.00 22.13
N LEU A 461 7.21 -19.74 21.01
CA LEU A 461 8.19 -20.66 20.44
C LEU A 461 9.59 -20.23 20.87
N ARG A 462 10.49 -21.20 20.98
CA ARG A 462 11.88 -21.02 21.37
C ARG A 462 12.79 -21.76 20.39
N SER A 463 13.91 -21.15 20.04
CA SER A 463 15.00 -21.79 19.31
C SER A 463 16.37 -21.36 19.84
N VAL A 464 17.32 -22.28 19.91
CA VAL A 464 18.72 -22.00 20.31
C VAL A 464 19.68 -22.01 19.12
N ASP A 465 19.27 -22.60 18.00
CA ASP A 465 20.05 -22.74 16.76
C ASP A 465 19.45 -21.94 15.60
N GLY A 466 18.24 -21.40 15.78
CA GLY A 466 17.44 -20.70 14.77
C GLY A 466 16.74 -21.63 13.77
N VAL A 467 16.92 -22.94 13.87
CA VAL A 467 16.38 -23.93 12.91
C VAL A 467 15.39 -24.86 13.60
N THR A 468 15.70 -25.30 14.81
CA THR A 468 14.84 -26.14 15.62
C THR A 468 13.99 -25.26 16.52
N TRP A 469 12.67 -25.27 16.27
CA TRP A 469 11.70 -24.48 17.03
C TRP A 469 10.79 -25.40 17.84
N ALA A 470 10.67 -25.12 19.14
CA ALA A 470 9.81 -25.85 20.05
C ALA A 470 8.93 -24.89 20.85
N PRO A 471 7.68 -25.28 21.18
CA PRO A 471 6.87 -24.49 22.10
C PRO A 471 7.46 -24.50 23.51
N VAL A 472 7.42 -23.36 24.18
CA VAL A 472 7.65 -23.26 25.62
C VAL A 472 6.57 -24.09 26.34
N PRO A 473 6.88 -24.81 27.45
CA PRO A 473 5.88 -25.60 28.18
C PRO A 473 4.65 -24.77 28.61
N GLN A 474 3.45 -25.30 28.38
CA GLN A 474 2.15 -24.69 28.74
C GLN A 474 1.12 -25.77 29.09
N ASP A 475 1.42 -26.61 30.07
CA ASP A 475 0.56 -27.73 30.46
C ASP A 475 -0.75 -27.23 31.10
N PRO A 476 -1.90 -27.90 30.87
CA PRO A 476 -3.17 -27.55 31.52
C PRO A 476 -3.04 -27.49 33.05
N GLY A 477 -3.71 -26.52 33.69
CA GLY A 477 -3.62 -26.27 35.14
C GLY A 477 -2.37 -25.49 35.58
N THR A 478 -1.51 -25.05 34.67
CA THR A 478 -0.39 -24.14 34.95
C THR A 478 -0.71 -22.70 34.56
N PHE A 479 0.05 -21.72 35.05
CA PHE A 479 -0.16 -20.30 34.74
C PHE A 479 -0.22 -20.04 33.23
N LEU A 480 0.77 -20.51 32.45
CA LEU A 480 0.73 -20.35 31.00
C LEU A 480 -0.29 -21.27 30.29
N GLY A 481 -0.63 -22.43 30.86
CA GLY A 481 -1.67 -23.29 30.30
C GLY A 481 -3.06 -22.67 30.36
N GLU A 482 -3.32 -21.86 31.39
CA GLU A 482 -4.62 -21.20 31.62
C GLU A 482 -4.68 -19.75 31.11
N ILE A 483 -3.59 -19.21 30.56
CA ILE A 483 -3.47 -17.76 30.27
C ILE A 483 -4.55 -17.24 29.30
N GLY A 484 -5.03 -18.08 28.37
CA GLY A 484 -6.10 -17.74 27.44
C GLY A 484 -7.50 -17.72 28.07
N ASN A 485 -7.66 -18.32 29.25
CA ASN A 485 -8.95 -18.51 29.95
C ASN A 485 -9.08 -17.66 31.23
N VAL A 486 -8.11 -16.78 31.50
CA VAL A 486 -8.14 -15.87 32.67
C VAL A 486 -9.36 -14.93 32.61
N LEU A 487 -9.76 -14.53 31.41
CA LEU A 487 -10.93 -13.67 31.17
C LEU A 487 -12.13 -14.51 30.70
N VAL A 488 -13.32 -14.15 31.18
CA VAL A 488 -14.56 -14.89 30.89
C VAL A 488 -15.11 -14.52 29.51
N ASP A 489 -15.05 -13.25 29.13
CA ASP A 489 -15.54 -12.78 27.84
C ASP A 489 -14.63 -13.26 26.70
N PRO A 490 -15.14 -14.09 25.76
CA PRO A 490 -14.35 -14.65 24.66
C PRO A 490 -13.68 -13.60 23.76
N GLN A 491 -14.23 -12.38 23.70
CA GLN A 491 -13.74 -11.28 22.86
C GLN A 491 -12.51 -10.58 23.44
N THR A 492 -12.36 -10.61 24.77
CA THR A 492 -11.26 -9.95 25.48
C THR A 492 -10.19 -10.93 25.96
N LYS A 493 -10.45 -12.24 25.86
CA LYS A 493 -9.47 -13.31 26.11
C LYS A 493 -8.14 -13.07 25.39
N PHE A 494 -7.05 -13.48 26.03
CA PHE A 494 -5.72 -13.31 25.47
C PHE A 494 -5.46 -14.28 24.31
N ARG A 495 -5.08 -13.72 23.16
CA ARG A 495 -4.84 -14.41 21.87
C ARG A 495 -3.46 -14.17 21.28
N SER A 496 -2.66 -13.27 21.85
CA SER A 496 -1.41 -12.82 21.23
C SER A 496 -0.33 -12.55 22.28
N PHE A 497 0.84 -13.17 22.10
CA PHE A 497 2.09 -12.62 22.61
C PHE A 497 2.58 -11.55 21.64
N ARG A 498 2.52 -10.28 22.04
CA ARG A 498 2.70 -9.13 21.15
C ARG A 498 4.12 -8.58 21.16
N SER A 499 4.55 -8.08 22.31
CA SER A 499 5.87 -7.46 22.50
C SER A 499 6.69 -8.35 23.40
N LEU A 500 7.97 -8.52 23.07
CA LEU A 500 8.93 -9.27 23.86
C LEU A 500 10.12 -8.35 24.12
N VAL A 501 10.52 -8.18 25.37
CA VAL A 501 11.61 -7.26 25.76
C VAL A 501 12.45 -7.90 26.85
N SER A 502 13.75 -7.95 26.64
CA SER A 502 14.73 -8.38 27.65
C SER A 502 15.11 -7.19 28.53
N TYR A 503 14.92 -7.30 29.85
CA TYR A 503 15.29 -6.26 30.81
C TYR A 503 15.66 -6.86 32.16
N ASN A 504 16.78 -6.41 32.75
CA ASN A 504 17.23 -6.79 34.09
C ASN A 504 17.23 -8.32 34.36
N GLY A 505 17.71 -9.12 33.39
CA GLY A 505 17.79 -10.58 33.49
C GLY A 505 16.44 -11.30 33.40
N GLN A 506 15.38 -10.63 32.97
CA GLN A 506 14.07 -11.21 32.73
C GLN A 506 13.60 -10.95 31.30
N LEU A 507 12.85 -11.89 30.74
CA LEU A 507 12.08 -11.69 29.54
C LEU A 507 10.69 -11.20 29.93
N PHE A 508 10.30 -10.04 29.42
CA PHE A 508 8.97 -9.47 29.56
C PHE A 508 8.17 -9.69 28.29
N ALA A 509 6.86 -9.90 28.45
CA ALA A 509 5.96 -10.04 27.34
C ALA A 509 4.67 -9.25 27.56
N THR A 510 4.22 -8.49 26.56
CA THR A 510 2.81 -8.08 26.49
C THR A 510 1.99 -9.24 25.96
N ILE A 511 1.04 -9.72 26.76
CA ILE A 511 0.03 -10.68 26.33
C ILE A 511 -1.32 -9.97 26.26
N GLY A 512 -1.99 -10.07 25.11
CA GLY A 512 -3.23 -9.34 24.88
C GLY A 512 -4.21 -10.12 24.02
N ASP A 513 -5.36 -9.50 23.77
CA ASP A 513 -6.31 -9.97 22.77
C ASP A 513 -5.72 -9.94 21.34
N TYR A 514 -6.55 -10.22 20.33
CA TYR A 514 -6.09 -10.20 18.93
C TYR A 514 -5.55 -8.81 18.52
N VAL A 515 -6.21 -7.73 18.96
CA VAL A 515 -5.78 -6.34 18.72
C VAL A 515 -4.41 -6.09 19.36
N GLY A 516 -4.16 -6.70 20.52
CA GLY A 516 -2.89 -6.77 21.21
C GLY A 516 -2.85 -5.97 22.51
N VAL A 517 -4.01 -5.66 23.09
CA VAL A 517 -4.14 -4.99 24.40
C VAL A 517 -4.25 -6.02 25.50
N GLY A 518 -3.48 -5.87 26.57
CA GLY A 518 -3.62 -6.72 27.74
C GLY A 518 -2.69 -6.37 28.88
N VAL A 519 -1.90 -7.34 29.32
CA VAL A 519 -1.09 -7.29 30.55
C VAL A 519 0.38 -7.60 30.29
N ILE A 520 1.23 -7.33 31.27
CA ILE A 520 2.67 -7.64 31.22
C ILE A 520 2.92 -8.93 32.00
N LEU A 521 3.56 -9.89 31.34
CA LEU A 521 4.13 -11.08 31.97
C LEU A 521 5.66 -10.95 32.07
N ALA A 522 6.25 -11.63 33.05
CA ALA A 522 7.70 -11.70 33.18
C ALA A 522 8.17 -13.11 33.56
N SER A 523 9.35 -13.49 33.08
CA SER A 523 10.06 -14.69 33.52
C SER A 523 11.57 -14.48 33.51
N ALA A 524 12.26 -14.94 34.56
CA ALA A 524 13.72 -15.04 34.57
C ALA A 524 14.22 -16.35 33.93
N ASN A 525 13.33 -17.35 33.77
CA ASN A 525 13.63 -18.62 33.12
C ASN A 525 12.50 -18.96 32.12
N PRO A 526 12.41 -18.22 31.01
CA PRO A 526 11.30 -18.34 30.07
C PRO A 526 11.19 -19.74 29.45
N ALA A 527 12.30 -20.47 29.29
CA ALA A 527 12.33 -21.84 28.76
C ALA A 527 11.57 -22.86 29.62
N ALA A 528 11.50 -22.66 30.94
CA ALA A 528 10.77 -23.55 31.84
C ALA A 528 9.24 -23.49 31.68
N GLY A 529 8.71 -22.43 31.05
CA GLY A 529 7.29 -22.29 30.75
C GLY A 529 6.39 -22.34 31.98
N ASN A 530 5.17 -22.86 31.82
CA ASN A 530 4.24 -23.20 32.90
C ASN A 530 4.15 -22.09 33.98
N ASN A 531 4.58 -22.40 35.20
CA ASN A 531 4.54 -21.51 36.36
C ASN A 531 5.82 -20.66 36.54
N ALA A 532 6.79 -20.76 35.61
CA ALA A 532 7.98 -19.89 35.59
C ALA A 532 7.65 -18.48 35.09
N TRP A 533 6.45 -18.27 34.55
CA TRP A 533 5.91 -16.98 34.17
C TRP A 533 4.90 -16.49 35.20
N ARG A 534 4.77 -15.17 35.30
CA ARG A 534 3.78 -14.51 36.16
C ARG A 534 3.36 -13.18 35.57
N GLN A 535 2.13 -12.75 35.86
CA GLN A 535 1.70 -11.38 35.60
C GLN A 535 2.42 -10.41 36.53
N VAL A 536 2.88 -9.29 35.98
CA VAL A 536 3.59 -8.22 36.71
C VAL A 536 2.98 -6.84 36.58
N SER A 537 2.02 -6.65 35.66
CA SER A 537 1.18 -5.44 35.63
C SER A 537 -0.08 -5.59 36.48
N PRO A 538 -0.77 -4.49 36.82
CA PRO A 538 -2.18 -4.53 37.21
C PRO A 538 -3.07 -5.23 36.16
N PRO A 539 -4.33 -5.56 36.52
CA PRO A 539 -5.32 -6.09 35.57
C PRO A 539 -5.54 -5.16 34.37
N ARG A 540 -5.99 -5.75 33.26
CA ARG A 540 -6.17 -5.03 31.98
C ARG A 540 -7.17 -3.88 32.10
N GLU A 541 -8.22 -4.06 32.89
CA GLU A 541 -9.31 -3.10 33.06
C GLU A 541 -8.83 -1.79 33.69
N GLU A 542 -7.78 -1.87 34.51
CA GLU A 542 -7.15 -0.71 35.16
C GLU A 542 -5.93 -0.21 34.38
N PHE A 543 -5.23 -1.12 33.68
CA PHE A 543 -3.94 -0.84 33.06
C PHE A 543 -3.80 -1.59 31.73
N PRO A 544 -4.45 -1.11 30.66
CA PRO A 544 -4.51 -1.81 29.38
C PRO A 544 -3.22 -1.60 28.58
N VAL A 545 -2.24 -2.48 28.78
CA VAL A 545 -0.90 -2.36 28.20
C VAL A 545 -0.90 -2.76 26.73
N TRP A 546 -0.23 -1.96 25.91
CA TRP A 546 -0.12 -2.14 24.46
C TRP A 546 1.29 -2.54 24.00
N ASN A 547 2.34 -1.86 24.45
CA ASN A 547 3.72 -2.16 24.03
C ASN A 547 4.75 -1.84 25.13
N LEU A 548 5.95 -2.39 24.98
CA LEU A 548 7.06 -2.33 25.93
C LEU A 548 8.36 -1.93 25.25
N ILE A 549 9.26 -1.29 26.00
CA ILE A 549 10.66 -1.07 25.64
C ILE A 549 11.51 -0.90 26.90
N ALA A 550 12.77 -1.33 26.87
CA ALA A 550 13.74 -0.97 27.90
C ALA A 550 14.43 0.34 27.50
N TYR A 551 14.45 1.33 28.39
CA TYR A 551 15.07 2.63 28.13
C TYR A 551 15.55 3.25 29.44
N ASN A 552 16.71 3.90 29.41
CA ASN A 552 17.27 4.65 30.54
C ASN A 552 17.24 3.87 31.89
N GLY A 553 17.51 2.57 31.86
CA GLY A 553 17.53 1.73 33.07
C GLY A 553 16.16 1.44 33.69
N PHE A 554 15.07 1.60 32.94
CA PHE A 554 13.71 1.21 33.32
C PHE A 554 13.02 0.41 32.20
N LEU A 555 11.96 -0.32 32.56
CA LEU A 555 11.01 -0.87 31.60
C LEU A 555 9.89 0.15 31.39
N TYR A 556 9.79 0.68 30.19
CA TYR A 556 8.71 1.57 29.75
C TYR A 556 7.60 0.76 29.11
N CYS A 557 6.36 1.22 29.29
CA CYS A 557 5.20 0.70 28.61
C CYS A 557 4.26 1.82 28.17
N THR A 558 3.52 1.58 27.09
CA THR A 558 2.40 2.43 26.68
C THR A 558 1.08 1.70 26.84
N THR A 559 0.03 2.44 27.15
CA THR A 559 -1.34 1.93 27.24
C THR A 559 -2.17 2.27 26.00
N GLY A 560 -3.31 1.60 25.88
CA GLY A 560 -4.28 1.87 24.83
C GLY A 560 -5.60 1.13 25.02
N MET A 561 -6.70 1.68 24.50
CA MET A 561 -8.03 1.10 24.51
C MET A 561 -8.16 -0.07 23.51
N GLY A 562 -8.81 -1.15 23.93
CA GLY A 562 -9.02 -2.36 23.13
C GLY A 562 -10.15 -2.28 22.10
N ASP A 563 -10.77 -1.13 21.90
CA ASP A 563 -11.91 -0.94 20.98
C ASP A 563 -11.48 -0.70 19.52
N ALA A 564 -10.30 -0.14 19.26
CA ALA A 564 -9.86 0.15 17.90
C ALA A 564 -9.24 -1.08 17.21
N MET A 565 -10.06 -2.02 16.74
CA MET A 565 -9.69 -2.73 15.52
C MET A 565 -9.50 -1.67 14.43
N GLY A 566 -8.33 -1.68 13.76
CA GLY A 566 -7.97 -0.73 12.70
C GLY A 566 -8.91 -0.70 11.48
N THR A 567 -10.06 -1.37 11.57
CA THR A 567 -11.16 -1.37 10.63
C THR A 567 -12.46 -1.21 11.44
N LEU A 568 -13.22 -0.16 11.18
CA LEU A 568 -14.66 -0.02 11.47
C LEU A 568 -15.15 0.08 12.93
N ALA A 569 -14.31 -0.02 13.96
CA ALA A 569 -14.78 0.16 15.33
C ALA A 569 -14.93 1.64 15.68
N THR A 570 -16.19 2.00 15.94
CA THR A 570 -16.72 3.30 16.31
C THR A 570 -15.92 3.96 17.42
N VAL A 571 -15.61 5.25 17.26
CA VAL A 571 -15.49 6.15 18.42
C VAL A 571 -16.85 6.07 19.09
N SER A 572 -16.95 5.27 20.13
CA SER A 572 -18.12 5.24 20.98
C SER A 572 -18.38 6.69 21.44
N THR A 573 -19.50 7.24 21.01
CA THR A 573 -20.06 8.50 21.52
C THR A 573 -20.65 8.31 22.92
N ALA A 574 -20.11 7.39 23.72
CA ALA A 574 -20.56 7.18 25.08
C ALA A 574 -20.28 8.45 25.89
N ASP A 575 -21.39 9.06 26.31
CA ASP A 575 -21.63 10.07 27.34
C ASP A 575 -20.57 11.18 27.50
N GLU A 576 -21.06 12.43 27.50
CA GLU A 576 -20.25 13.66 27.60
C GLU A 576 -19.28 13.68 28.79
N ASP A 577 -19.49 12.84 29.82
CA ASP A 577 -18.71 12.82 31.06
C ASP A 577 -17.72 11.63 31.25
N ASP A 578 -17.70 10.58 30.41
CA ASP A 578 -16.95 9.33 30.69
C ASP A 578 -15.97 8.86 29.59
N GLY A 579 -15.61 9.73 28.63
CA GLY A 579 -14.71 9.37 27.52
C GLY A 579 -13.27 9.02 27.97
N PRO A 580 -12.55 8.13 27.27
CA PRO A 580 -11.22 7.67 27.68
C PRO A 580 -10.20 8.82 27.76
N GLU A 581 -9.32 8.75 28.77
CA GLU A 581 -8.27 9.74 29.00
C GLU A 581 -7.23 9.79 27.86
N GLY A 582 -7.24 8.86 26.90
CA GLY A 582 -6.23 8.74 25.84
C GLY A 582 -5.09 7.81 26.24
N TYR A 583 -4.05 7.71 25.42
CA TYR A 583 -2.89 6.88 25.77
C TYR A 583 -2.13 7.42 26.99
N GLY A 584 -1.37 6.54 27.64
CA GLY A 584 -0.40 6.91 28.67
C GLY A 584 0.92 6.15 28.49
N VAL A 585 1.99 6.75 28.98
CA VAL A 585 3.34 6.18 29.06
C VAL A 585 3.72 6.08 30.52
N TYR A 586 4.20 4.90 30.91
CA TYR A 586 4.58 4.60 32.28
C TYR A 586 5.93 3.87 32.29
N LYS A 587 6.64 3.96 33.41
CA LYS A 587 7.88 3.21 33.62
C LYS A 587 7.91 2.47 34.94
N THR A 588 8.67 1.40 35.00
CA THR A 588 8.92 0.65 36.23
C THR A 588 10.38 0.21 36.32
N ASP A 589 10.93 0.14 37.52
CA ASP A 589 12.25 -0.47 37.76
C ASP A 589 12.19 -2.01 37.74
N ALA A 590 10.97 -2.56 37.64
CA ALA A 590 10.64 -3.99 37.65
C ALA A 590 11.12 -4.72 38.92
N ARG A 591 11.07 -4.05 40.08
CA ARG A 591 11.48 -4.62 41.37
C ARG A 591 10.30 -4.77 42.34
N GLY A 592 10.51 -5.63 43.34
CA GLY A 592 9.53 -5.86 44.41
C GLY A 592 8.54 -6.98 44.09
N ARG A 593 7.44 -7.02 44.87
CA ARG A 593 6.38 -8.02 44.69
C ARG A 593 5.40 -7.54 43.61
N PRO A 594 5.07 -8.35 42.59
CA PRO A 594 4.03 -8.04 41.62
C PRO A 594 2.65 -7.77 42.25
N PRO A 595 1.80 -6.91 41.64
CA PRO A 595 2.10 -6.09 40.46
C PRO A 595 3.16 -5.04 40.78
N TYR A 596 4.06 -4.77 39.83
CA TYR A 596 5.11 -3.79 40.00
C TYR A 596 4.54 -2.37 40.05
N LYS A 597 5.29 -1.44 40.66
CA LYS A 597 4.91 -0.03 40.68
C LYS A 597 5.26 0.61 39.33
N PHE A 598 4.23 1.08 38.62
CA PHE A 598 4.37 1.87 37.40
C PHE A 598 4.23 3.36 37.74
N VAL A 599 5.19 4.15 37.29
CA VAL A 599 5.23 5.60 37.47
C VAL A 599 4.79 6.26 36.16
N PRO A 600 3.79 7.16 36.17
CA PRO A 600 3.37 7.87 34.97
C PRO A 600 4.47 8.81 34.47
N VAL A 601 4.60 8.90 33.15
CA VAL A 601 5.53 9.80 32.43
C VAL A 601 4.71 10.74 31.55
N VAL A 602 3.83 10.19 30.71
CA VAL A 602 2.83 10.94 29.94
C VAL A 602 1.47 10.33 30.23
N ILE A 603 0.48 11.15 30.50
CA ILE A 603 -0.89 10.70 30.77
C ILE A 603 -1.88 11.54 29.98
N ASN A 604 -3.15 11.15 30.01
CA ASN A 604 -4.26 11.88 29.42
C ASN A 604 -4.07 12.18 27.91
N GLY A 605 -3.49 11.24 27.16
CA GLY A 605 -3.23 11.39 25.73
C GLY A 605 -2.31 12.57 25.41
N GLY A 606 -1.31 12.82 26.27
CA GLY A 606 -0.44 14.00 26.16
C GLY A 606 -1.18 15.31 26.42
N TYR A 607 -2.27 15.27 27.20
CA TYR A 607 -3.14 16.40 27.53
C TYR A 607 -3.75 17.10 26.30
N GLN A 608 -4.03 16.37 25.23
CA GLN A 608 -4.75 16.93 24.08
C GLN A 608 -6.22 17.22 24.45
N PRO A 609 -6.64 18.50 24.61
CA PRO A 609 -8.01 18.82 25.01
C PRO A 609 -9.05 18.36 23.99
N ASP A 610 -8.73 18.45 22.70
CA ASP A 610 -9.66 18.08 21.63
C ASP A 610 -9.70 16.55 21.46
N ARG A 611 -10.87 15.96 21.69
CA ARG A 611 -11.07 14.51 21.56
C ARG A 611 -10.80 14.01 20.14
N THR A 612 -10.96 14.84 19.12
CA THR A 612 -10.69 14.46 17.74
C THR A 612 -9.21 14.33 17.42
N PHE A 613 -8.34 15.07 18.13
CA PHE A 613 -6.88 14.97 18.00
C PHE A 613 -6.22 14.14 19.10
N ARG A 614 -6.99 13.66 20.08
CA ARG A 614 -6.50 12.84 21.18
C ARG A 614 -6.38 11.38 20.76
N SER A 615 -5.15 10.87 20.71
CA SER A 615 -4.94 9.47 20.39
C SER A 615 -5.39 8.54 21.54
N PRO A 616 -6.17 7.49 21.25
CA PRO A 616 -6.58 6.51 22.25
C PRO A 616 -5.49 5.48 22.58
N ASN A 617 -4.43 5.36 21.77
CA ASN A 617 -3.43 4.29 21.90
C ASN A 617 -2.02 4.78 21.55
N GLY A 618 -1.06 4.52 22.43
CA GLY A 618 0.36 4.53 22.04
C GLY A 618 0.73 3.19 21.40
N LEU A 619 1.47 3.21 20.30
CA LEU A 619 1.67 2.03 19.45
C LEU A 619 3.10 1.50 19.45
N SER A 620 4.07 2.38 19.26
CA SER A 620 5.44 2.00 18.91
C SER A 620 6.46 2.85 19.65
N PHE A 621 7.61 2.25 19.94
CA PHE A 621 8.73 2.89 20.62
C PHE A 621 10.01 2.73 19.80
N ALA A 622 10.92 3.71 19.90
CA ALA A 622 12.32 3.56 19.52
C ALA A 622 13.19 4.54 20.32
N GLU A 623 14.38 4.08 20.72
CA GLU A 623 15.41 4.98 21.25
C GLU A 623 16.23 5.56 20.10
N PHE A 624 16.44 6.87 20.10
CA PHE A 624 17.31 7.56 19.15
C PHE A 624 18.04 8.71 19.84
N LYS A 625 19.37 8.72 19.70
CA LYS A 625 20.26 9.74 20.28
C LYS A 625 20.02 10.00 21.78
N GLY A 626 19.70 8.94 22.52
CA GLY A 626 19.47 8.97 23.96
C GLY A 626 18.08 9.43 24.38
N ASP A 627 17.18 9.75 23.44
CA ASP A 627 15.78 10.05 23.71
C ASP A 627 14.88 8.88 23.28
N LEU A 628 13.74 8.71 23.95
CA LEU A 628 12.73 7.72 23.63
C LEU A 628 11.58 8.33 22.82
N TYR A 629 11.35 7.84 21.62
CA TYR A 629 10.24 8.25 20.75
C TYR A 629 9.05 7.31 20.92
N LEU A 630 7.83 7.87 20.98
CA LEU A 630 6.58 7.13 20.98
C LEU A 630 5.69 7.60 19.82
N GLY A 631 5.33 6.67 18.95
CA GLY A 631 4.31 6.85 17.91
C GLY A 631 2.96 6.32 18.37
N THR A 632 1.88 6.98 17.96
CA THR A 632 0.52 6.64 18.38
C THR A 632 -0.36 6.09 17.24
N ASN A 633 -1.56 5.63 17.59
CA ASN A 633 -2.64 5.28 16.67
C ASN A 633 -3.40 6.55 16.25
N ARG A 634 -4.24 6.46 15.23
CA ARG A 634 -5.10 7.55 14.77
C ARG A 634 -5.90 8.17 15.93
N PRO A 635 -5.95 9.50 16.04
CA PRO A 635 -5.12 10.50 15.32
C PRO A 635 -3.62 10.37 15.66
N THR A 636 -2.78 10.28 14.63
CA THR A 636 -1.35 9.93 14.79
C THR A 636 -0.52 11.12 15.21
N GLU A 637 0.29 10.92 16.24
CA GLU A 637 1.27 11.88 16.73
C GLU A 637 2.57 11.17 17.14
N LEU A 638 3.63 11.96 17.26
CA LEU A 638 4.95 11.52 17.69
C LEU A 638 5.39 12.42 18.85
N ILE A 639 5.74 11.80 19.97
CA ILE A 639 6.37 12.50 21.10
C ILE A 639 7.78 11.95 21.34
N ARG A 640 8.63 12.78 21.94
CA ARG A 640 9.99 12.44 22.34
C ARG A 640 10.14 12.64 23.84
N ILE A 641 10.63 11.62 24.55
CA ILE A 641 10.77 11.57 26.01
C ILE A 641 12.26 11.49 26.35
N ARG A 642 12.76 12.47 27.09
CA ARG A 642 14.15 12.56 27.55
C ARG A 642 14.42 11.64 28.75
N PRO A 643 15.70 11.39 29.09
CA PRO A 643 16.05 10.58 30.26
C PRO A 643 15.50 11.11 31.60
N ASP A 644 15.20 12.40 31.70
CA ASP A 644 14.63 13.05 32.89
C ASP A 644 13.09 13.05 32.92
N ASP A 645 12.45 12.28 32.04
CA ASP A 645 11.00 12.18 31.84
C ASP A 645 10.33 13.43 31.23
N SER A 646 11.08 14.51 30.98
CA SER A 646 10.55 15.62 30.20
C SER A 646 10.28 15.18 28.77
N TRP A 647 9.24 15.71 28.14
CA TRP A 647 8.87 15.30 26.79
C TRP A 647 8.54 16.49 25.89
N ASP A 648 8.76 16.32 24.58
CA ASP A 648 8.38 17.26 23.55
C ASP A 648 7.35 16.64 22.61
N LEU A 649 6.46 17.47 22.08
CA LEU A 649 5.65 17.11 20.92
C LEU A 649 6.53 17.24 19.68
N VAL A 650 6.72 16.15 18.92
CA VAL A 650 7.48 16.15 17.67
C VAL A 650 6.55 16.43 16.50
N VAL A 651 5.48 15.65 16.38
CA VAL A 651 4.46 15.75 15.32
C VAL A 651 3.09 15.69 16.00
N GLY A 652 2.19 16.62 15.69
CA GLY A 652 0.83 16.64 16.23
C GLY A 652 0.33 18.05 16.54
N GLU A 653 -0.94 18.18 16.91
CA GLU A 653 -1.53 19.48 17.20
C GLU A 653 -0.95 20.15 18.47
N PRO A 654 -0.63 21.46 18.43
CA PRO A 654 -0.16 22.21 19.61
C PRO A 654 -1.15 22.17 20.77
N ARG A 655 -0.66 22.13 22.01
CA ARG A 655 -1.53 22.01 23.20
C ARG A 655 -0.92 22.60 24.47
N ASN A 656 -1.79 22.99 25.41
CA ASN A 656 -1.37 23.36 26.76
C ASN A 656 -1.22 22.09 27.62
N THR A 657 -0.13 21.99 28.36
CA THR A 657 0.14 20.89 29.30
C THR A 657 0.49 21.46 30.68
N PRO A 658 0.48 20.64 31.75
CA PRO A 658 0.99 21.07 33.05
C PRO A 658 2.44 21.57 33.00
N ASP A 659 3.24 21.11 32.04
CA ASP A 659 4.64 21.50 31.83
C ASP A 659 4.78 22.73 30.92
N GLY A 660 3.67 23.38 30.56
CA GLY A 660 3.62 24.52 29.64
C GLY A 660 3.07 24.16 28.25
N PHE A 661 3.09 25.14 27.36
CA PHE A 661 2.61 24.95 25.99
C PHE A 661 3.62 24.12 25.18
N LYS A 662 3.13 23.08 24.51
CA LYS A 662 3.93 22.25 23.60
C LYS A 662 3.45 22.46 22.17
N ALA A 663 4.34 22.99 21.34
CA ALA A 663 4.19 23.05 19.88
C ALA A 663 5.00 21.90 19.26
N PRO A 664 4.58 21.35 18.10
CA PRO A 664 5.36 20.33 17.41
C PRO A 664 6.71 20.92 16.96
N ILE A 665 7.82 20.37 17.46
CA ILE A 665 9.16 20.86 17.10
C ILE A 665 9.50 20.62 15.62
N SER A 666 8.87 19.63 14.96
CA SER A 666 9.01 19.43 13.51
C SER A 666 8.20 20.41 12.67
N GLY A 667 7.34 21.21 13.30
CA GLY A 667 6.36 22.05 12.63
C GLY A 667 5.12 21.33 12.12
N PHE A 668 5.07 19.99 12.10
CA PHE A 668 3.93 19.24 11.56
C PHE A 668 2.78 19.03 12.55
N GLY A 669 1.56 19.16 12.03
CA GLY A 669 0.35 18.61 12.67
C GLY A 669 0.29 17.08 12.62
N ASN A 670 -0.85 16.50 12.98
CA ASN A 670 -1.03 15.04 12.99
C ASN A 670 -0.75 14.38 11.62
N GLY A 671 -0.24 13.14 11.65
CA GLY A 671 -0.03 12.31 10.46
C GLY A 671 0.96 12.85 9.41
N PHE A 672 1.83 13.80 9.77
CA PHE A 672 2.66 14.54 8.81
C PHE A 672 1.83 15.26 7.72
N GLY A 673 0.63 15.71 8.07
CA GLY A 673 -0.28 16.40 7.14
C GLY A 673 -1.08 15.46 6.23
N SER A 674 -0.98 14.13 6.40
CA SER A 674 -1.87 13.16 5.77
C SER A 674 -2.65 12.39 6.83
N TRP A 675 -3.98 12.48 6.77
CA TRP A 675 -4.85 11.69 7.63
C TRP A 675 -4.88 10.20 7.26
N PHE A 676 -4.32 9.82 6.09
CA PHE A 676 -4.17 8.41 5.71
C PHE A 676 -3.15 7.67 6.57
N ASN A 677 -2.19 8.39 7.17
CA ASN A 677 -1.27 7.84 8.16
C ASN A 677 -2.02 7.50 9.45
N GLY A 678 -2.66 6.34 9.46
CA GLY A 678 -3.49 5.83 10.55
C GLY A 678 -2.67 5.32 11.74
N HIS A 679 -1.42 4.90 11.52
CA HIS A 679 -0.50 4.51 12.60
C HIS A 679 0.90 5.07 12.37
N PHE A 680 1.56 5.53 13.43
CA PHE A 680 3.02 5.58 13.51
C PHE A 680 3.48 4.23 14.04
N TRP A 681 3.63 3.27 13.12
CA TRP A 681 3.45 1.85 13.43
C TRP A 681 4.68 1.15 13.96
N ARG A 682 5.85 1.44 13.37
CA ARG A 682 7.14 0.90 13.77
C ARG A 682 8.24 1.93 13.59
N MET A 683 9.22 1.87 14.48
CA MET A 683 10.42 2.69 14.43
C MET A 683 11.66 1.86 14.72
N ALA A 684 12.79 2.25 14.15
CA ALA A 684 14.10 1.73 14.49
C ALA A 684 15.17 2.79 14.18
N SER A 685 16.25 2.76 14.96
CA SER A 685 17.43 3.58 14.72
C SER A 685 18.47 2.76 13.97
N ASP A 686 19.02 3.31 12.90
CA ASP A 686 20.11 2.70 12.13
C ASP A 686 21.11 3.79 11.69
N GLY A 687 22.38 3.58 12.06
CA GLY A 687 23.42 4.61 11.98
C GLY A 687 22.97 5.93 12.63
N ASP A 688 22.99 6.99 11.84
CA ASP A 688 22.76 8.36 12.29
C ASP A 688 21.27 8.74 12.22
N HIS A 689 20.40 7.80 11.86
CA HIS A 689 19.00 8.08 11.53
C HIS A 689 18.01 7.29 12.39
N LEU A 690 16.90 7.94 12.73
CA LEU A 690 15.67 7.29 13.17
C LEU A 690 14.75 7.12 11.96
N TYR A 691 14.26 5.91 11.75
CA TYR A 691 13.25 5.59 10.74
C TYR A 691 11.89 5.40 11.41
N LEU A 692 10.84 5.95 10.79
CA LEU A 692 9.46 5.85 11.22
C LEU A 692 8.60 5.39 10.05
N GLY A 693 8.04 4.19 10.17
CA GLY A 693 7.12 3.63 9.18
C GLY A 693 5.67 3.70 9.63
N THR A 694 4.77 3.97 8.69
CA THR A 694 3.34 4.13 8.99
C THR A 694 2.51 2.89 8.66
N TRP A 695 1.26 2.89 9.12
CA TRP A 695 0.18 2.16 8.44
C TRP A 695 -0.70 3.18 7.75
N ASP A 696 -0.89 3.00 6.46
CA ASP A 696 -1.71 3.84 5.61
C ASP A 696 -3.03 3.12 5.28
N TRP A 697 -4.15 3.74 5.66
CA TRP A 697 -5.48 3.17 5.47
C TRP A 697 -6.12 3.51 4.12
N SER A 698 -5.51 4.38 3.31
CA SER A 698 -6.01 4.75 1.97
C SER A 698 -6.21 3.54 1.07
N ILE A 699 -5.40 2.50 1.27
CA ILE A 699 -5.53 1.26 0.51
C ILE A 699 -6.88 0.56 0.74
N GLY A 700 -7.52 0.79 1.89
CA GLY A 700 -8.89 0.33 2.16
C GLY A 700 -9.89 0.92 1.15
N LEU A 701 -9.64 2.14 0.67
CA LEU A 701 -10.43 2.77 -0.39
C LEU A 701 -10.35 1.94 -1.67
N GLN A 702 -9.18 1.46 -2.08
CA GLN A 702 -9.07 0.67 -3.30
C GLN A 702 -9.97 -0.59 -3.29
N TYR A 703 -10.26 -1.15 -2.11
CA TYR A 703 -10.92 -2.45 -1.99
C TYR A 703 -12.40 -2.40 -1.65
N LEU A 704 -12.89 -1.33 -1.02
CA LEU A 704 -14.32 -1.16 -0.78
C LEU A 704 -15.13 -0.96 -2.08
N PHE A 705 -14.49 -0.65 -3.22
CA PHE A 705 -15.14 -0.12 -4.43
C PHE A 705 -15.11 -0.91 -5.77
N PRO A 706 -14.32 -1.97 -5.97
CA PRO A 706 -14.15 -2.53 -7.33
C PRO A 706 -15.40 -3.19 -7.92
N SER A 707 -16.27 -3.81 -7.12
CA SER A 707 -17.37 -4.65 -7.64
C SER A 707 -18.52 -3.89 -8.30
N LEU A 708 -18.58 -2.57 -8.13
CA LEU A 708 -19.69 -1.77 -8.68
C LEU A 708 -19.24 -0.81 -9.80
N GLY A 709 -17.96 -0.44 -9.87
CA GLY A 709 -17.46 0.55 -10.84
C GLY A 709 -18.09 1.94 -10.69
N LEU A 710 -18.76 2.20 -9.54
CA LEU A 710 -19.54 3.40 -9.26
C LEU A 710 -18.74 4.52 -8.60
N LEU A 711 -17.54 4.22 -8.10
CA LEU A 711 -16.71 5.11 -7.29
C LEU A 711 -15.28 5.30 -7.83
N ASP A 712 -15.08 4.98 -9.11
CA ASP A 712 -13.88 5.33 -9.91
C ASP A 712 -13.37 6.78 -9.69
N PRO A 713 -14.23 7.79 -9.50
CA PRO A 713 -13.76 9.14 -9.18
C PRO A 713 -12.99 9.28 -7.85
N ILE A 714 -13.32 8.48 -6.81
CA ILE A 714 -12.61 8.49 -5.51
C ILE A 714 -11.24 7.83 -5.64
N ASP A 715 -11.18 6.71 -6.37
CA ASP A 715 -9.91 6.02 -6.64
C ASP A 715 -8.96 6.89 -7.49
N LYS A 716 -9.49 7.60 -8.49
CA LYS A 716 -8.75 8.64 -9.23
C LYS A 716 -8.25 9.75 -8.31
N LEU A 717 -9.03 10.13 -7.31
CA LEU A 717 -8.66 11.20 -6.39
C LEU A 717 -7.52 10.81 -5.44
N PHE A 718 -7.47 9.55 -4.97
CA PHE A 718 -6.56 9.12 -3.90
C PHE A 718 -5.49 8.09 -4.30
N SER A 719 -5.50 7.56 -5.53
CA SER A 719 -4.53 6.55 -5.96
C SER A 719 -3.05 6.96 -5.83
N HIS A 720 -2.73 8.26 -5.75
CA HIS A 720 -1.38 8.75 -5.47
C HIS A 720 -0.97 8.63 -4.00
N GLN A 721 -1.92 8.52 -3.08
CA GLN A 721 -1.69 8.32 -1.64
C GLN A 721 -1.54 6.84 -1.26
N TYR A 722 -1.89 5.91 -2.15
CA TYR A 722 -1.88 4.50 -1.80
C TYR A 722 -0.48 3.96 -1.55
N GLY A 723 -0.35 3.31 -0.39
CA GLY A 723 0.86 2.69 0.14
C GLY A 723 1.30 3.38 1.43
N PHE A 724 2.11 2.72 2.24
CA PHE A 724 2.63 3.32 3.46
C PHE A 724 3.60 4.48 3.16
N ASP A 725 3.76 5.32 4.18
CA ASP A 725 4.83 6.29 4.26
C ASP A 725 5.97 5.75 5.13
N LEU A 726 7.21 6.05 4.72
CA LEU A 726 8.41 5.83 5.52
C LEU A 726 9.16 7.14 5.62
N PHE A 727 9.42 7.59 6.84
CA PHE A 727 10.17 8.81 7.13
C PHE A 727 11.48 8.48 7.81
N ARG A 728 12.47 9.35 7.64
CA ARG A 728 13.71 9.32 8.42
C ARG A 728 14.09 10.71 8.92
N THR A 729 14.81 10.76 10.03
CA THR A 729 15.40 11.99 10.57
C THR A 729 16.80 11.70 11.12
N SER A 730 17.70 12.67 10.99
CA SER A 730 19.04 12.61 11.59
C SER A 730 19.12 13.35 12.92
N ASP A 731 18.13 14.16 13.31
CA ASP A 731 18.19 15.02 14.49
C ASP A 731 16.92 14.98 15.37
N GLY A 732 15.86 14.32 14.90
CA GLY A 732 14.57 14.26 15.60
C GLY A 732 13.64 15.42 15.30
N VAL A 733 14.04 16.38 14.46
CA VAL A 733 13.32 17.62 14.15
C VAL A 733 13.00 17.70 12.66
N HIS A 734 14.01 17.54 11.80
CA HIS A 734 13.87 17.60 10.36
C HIS A 734 13.63 16.19 9.80
N TRP A 735 12.49 16.01 9.15
CA TRP A 735 12.06 14.70 8.62
C TRP A 735 12.11 14.69 7.10
N THR A 736 12.64 13.62 6.54
CA THR A 736 12.68 13.36 5.09
C THR A 736 11.76 12.18 4.79
N ALA A 737 10.89 12.31 3.80
CA ALA A 737 10.12 11.18 3.29
C ALA A 737 11.04 10.29 2.45
N VAL A 738 11.23 9.04 2.89
CA VAL A 738 11.91 8.01 2.12
C VAL A 738 11.02 7.51 1.00
N THR A 739 9.74 7.26 1.30
CA THR A 739 8.69 6.98 0.32
C THR A 739 7.36 7.44 0.88
N GLN A 740 6.44 7.83 -0.01
CA GLN A 740 5.03 8.11 0.31
C GLN A 740 4.08 7.32 -0.60
N SER A 741 4.55 6.17 -1.06
CA SER A 741 3.87 5.37 -2.08
C SER A 741 4.12 3.88 -1.91
N GLY A 742 4.38 3.43 -0.66
CA GLY A 742 4.60 2.02 -0.34
C GLY A 742 5.80 1.39 -1.06
N MET A 743 6.89 2.13 -1.25
CA MET A 743 8.06 1.73 -2.07
C MET A 743 7.69 1.43 -3.53
N GLY A 744 6.70 2.17 -4.06
CA GLY A 744 6.21 2.03 -5.43
C GLY A 744 5.08 1.03 -5.58
N ASP A 745 4.73 0.27 -4.55
CA ASP A 745 3.62 -0.70 -4.54
C ASP A 745 2.47 -0.20 -3.65
N PRO A 746 1.29 0.14 -4.22
CA PRO A 746 0.16 0.64 -3.44
C PRO A 746 -0.39 -0.40 -2.46
N ASN A 747 -0.18 -1.71 -2.68
CA ASN A 747 -0.70 -2.75 -1.78
C ASN A 747 0.12 -2.86 -0.48
N ASN A 748 1.32 -2.27 -0.42
CA ASN A 748 2.11 -2.19 0.81
C ASN A 748 1.47 -1.17 1.74
N SER A 749 0.54 -1.61 2.57
CA SER A 749 -0.27 -0.75 3.44
C SER A 749 0.43 -0.33 4.72
N GLY A 750 1.53 -0.98 5.11
CA GLY A 750 2.25 -0.56 6.30
C GLY A 750 3.66 -1.09 6.41
N VAL A 751 4.46 -0.42 7.23
CA VAL A 751 5.74 -0.93 7.71
C VAL A 751 5.48 -1.71 9.00
N ARG A 752 5.70 -3.03 8.94
CA ARG A 752 5.29 -3.93 10.03
C ARG A 752 6.44 -4.41 10.90
N SER A 753 7.66 -4.45 10.37
CA SER A 753 8.88 -4.69 11.14
C SER A 753 10.01 -3.80 10.62
N LEU A 754 10.85 -3.34 11.54
CA LEU A 754 12.09 -2.63 11.28
C LEU A 754 13.13 -3.25 12.20
N GLU A 755 14.20 -3.80 11.64
CA GLU A 755 15.28 -4.43 12.39
C GLU A 755 16.62 -3.91 11.88
N ALA A 756 17.30 -3.12 12.70
CA ALA A 756 18.66 -2.68 12.42
C ALA A 756 19.62 -3.87 12.65
N THR A 757 20.55 -4.09 11.71
CA THR A 757 21.49 -5.20 11.75
C THR A 757 22.90 -4.73 11.39
N PRO A 758 23.95 -5.53 11.65
CA PRO A 758 25.31 -5.19 11.23
C PRO A 758 25.50 -5.01 9.70
N ILE A 759 24.52 -5.41 8.89
CA ILE A 759 24.56 -5.32 7.43
C ILE A 759 23.54 -4.34 6.86
N GLY A 760 22.92 -3.52 7.73
CA GLY A 760 21.93 -2.52 7.35
C GLY A 760 20.55 -2.75 7.98
N LEU A 761 19.64 -1.79 7.75
CA LEU A 761 18.26 -1.85 8.22
C LEU A 761 17.40 -2.69 7.29
N PHE A 762 16.67 -3.65 7.87
CA PHE A 762 15.63 -4.42 7.17
C PHE A 762 14.24 -3.88 7.49
N ILE A 763 13.40 -3.83 6.46
CA ILE A 763 12.00 -3.41 6.53
C ILE A 763 11.12 -4.56 6.06
N GLY A 764 10.19 -4.99 6.90
CA GLY A 764 9.14 -5.93 6.51
C GLY A 764 7.79 -5.23 6.34
N THR A 765 7.11 -5.46 5.22
CA THR A 765 5.83 -4.81 4.93
C THR A 765 4.62 -5.57 5.49
N ALA A 766 3.55 -4.84 5.74
CA ALA A 766 2.19 -5.35 5.69
C ALA A 766 1.68 -5.09 4.27
N ARG A 767 1.41 -6.15 3.51
CA ARG A 767 0.82 -6.06 2.18
C ARG A 767 -0.56 -6.68 2.20
N GLN A 768 -1.55 -6.04 1.58
CA GLN A 768 -2.96 -6.47 1.74
C GLN A 768 -3.28 -7.73 0.94
N ARG A 769 -2.57 -7.96 -0.17
CA ARG A 769 -2.63 -9.16 -1.00
C ARG A 769 -1.24 -9.49 -1.55
N ASN A 770 -1.08 -10.69 -2.09
CA ASN A 770 0.13 -11.13 -2.77
C ASN A 770 1.38 -11.03 -1.88
N GLY A 771 1.28 -11.44 -0.61
CA GLY A 771 2.38 -11.63 0.33
C GLY A 771 3.23 -10.39 0.69
N PHE A 772 3.83 -10.38 1.87
CA PHE A 772 4.71 -9.27 2.27
C PHE A 772 5.94 -9.14 1.36
N GLN A 773 6.59 -7.97 1.43
CA GLN A 773 7.89 -7.69 0.84
C GLN A 773 8.90 -7.39 1.95
N ILE A 774 10.17 -7.68 1.69
CA ILE A 774 11.29 -7.30 2.57
C ILE A 774 12.24 -6.40 1.79
N PHE A 775 12.62 -5.29 2.41
CA PHE A 775 13.61 -4.36 1.91
C PHE A 775 14.81 -4.29 2.85
N LYS A 776 15.97 -3.97 2.31
CA LYS A 776 17.23 -3.81 3.03
C LYS A 776 17.89 -2.52 2.56
N THR A 777 18.52 -1.75 3.44
CA THR A 777 19.31 -0.58 3.01
C THR A 777 20.30 -0.97 1.93
N ALA A 778 20.27 -0.23 0.82
CA ALA A 778 21.17 -0.41 -0.30
C ALA A 778 22.60 -0.04 0.11
N ALA A 779 23.60 -0.60 -0.57
CA ALA A 779 24.94 -0.04 -0.50
C ALA A 779 24.91 1.39 -1.06
N GLU A 780 25.59 2.34 -0.42
CA GLU A 780 25.65 3.73 -0.90
C GLU A 780 26.18 3.75 -2.34
N ALA A 781 25.28 3.90 -3.32
CA ALA A 781 25.64 4.31 -4.65
C ALA A 781 25.88 5.83 -4.58
N SER A 782 27.12 6.26 -4.81
CA SER A 782 27.43 7.68 -4.95
C SER A 782 26.73 8.19 -6.21
N PRO A 783 25.68 9.03 -6.12
CA PRO A 783 25.09 9.58 -7.32
C PRO A 783 25.93 10.79 -7.76
N ALA A 784 25.97 11.03 -9.06
CA ALA A 784 26.47 12.27 -9.65
C ALA A 784 25.47 13.44 -9.49
N SER A 785 24.63 13.43 -8.45
CA SER A 785 23.63 14.47 -8.18
C SER A 785 24.09 15.42 -7.07
N PRO A 786 23.67 16.70 -7.10
CA PRO A 786 23.98 17.64 -6.04
C PRO A 786 23.38 17.19 -4.70
N SER A 787 23.98 17.61 -3.59
CA SER A 787 23.42 17.33 -2.26
C SER A 787 22.03 17.97 -2.11
N PRO A 788 21.06 17.30 -1.45
CA PRO A 788 19.78 17.93 -1.13
C PRO A 788 19.98 19.18 -0.26
N PRO A 789 19.16 20.22 -0.42
CA PRO A 789 19.11 21.34 0.53
C PRO A 789 18.86 20.81 1.94
N ALA A 790 19.61 21.35 2.91
CA ALA A 790 19.49 21.00 4.32
C ALA A 790 18.67 22.05 5.08
N ASP A 791 18.16 21.66 6.25
CA ASP A 791 17.48 22.55 7.20
C ASP A 791 16.38 23.38 6.52
N VAL A 792 15.56 22.74 5.68
CA VAL A 792 14.38 23.41 5.13
C VAL A 792 13.43 23.67 6.30
N GLU A 793 13.09 24.93 6.51
CA GLU A 793 12.22 25.40 7.58
C GLU A 793 11.09 26.26 7.03
N ALA A 794 9.99 26.34 7.78
CA ALA A 794 8.84 27.18 7.47
C ALA A 794 8.48 28.07 8.66
N ASP A 795 8.17 29.33 8.39
CA ASP A 795 7.71 30.26 9.43
C ASP A 795 6.28 29.91 9.91
N ASN A 796 6.02 30.16 11.19
CA ASN A 796 4.66 30.20 11.73
C ASN A 796 4.05 31.61 11.50
N GLN A 797 3.61 31.86 10.27
CA GLN A 797 2.89 33.07 9.90
C GLN A 797 1.52 32.73 9.27
N PRO A 798 0.40 33.06 9.93
CA PRO A 798 -0.92 32.81 9.36
C PRO A 798 -1.11 33.44 7.98
N GLY A 799 -1.59 32.65 7.01
CA GLY A 799 -1.92 33.13 5.66
C GLY A 799 -0.73 33.38 4.73
N VAL A 800 0.51 33.26 5.20
CA VAL A 800 1.73 33.45 4.41
C VAL A 800 2.65 32.26 4.59
N VAL A 801 3.12 31.69 3.50
CA VAL A 801 4.18 30.69 3.51
C VAL A 801 5.50 31.40 3.30
N ARG A 802 6.45 31.18 4.20
CA ARG A 802 7.85 31.57 4.04
C ARG A 802 8.72 30.37 4.36
N LEU A 803 9.54 29.99 3.40
CA LEU A 803 10.50 28.90 3.51
C LEU A 803 11.91 29.46 3.44
N SER A 804 12.82 28.83 4.16
CA SER A 804 14.27 29.06 4.07
C SER A 804 15.01 27.73 4.17
N TRP A 805 16.20 27.66 3.59
CA TRP A 805 17.05 26.46 3.64
C TRP A 805 18.52 26.78 3.54
N THR A 806 19.35 25.83 3.97
CA THR A 806 20.79 25.86 3.79
C THR A 806 21.14 25.51 2.33
N PRO A 807 21.88 26.37 1.60
CA PRO A 807 22.24 26.12 0.20
C PRO A 807 23.16 24.91 0.00
N SER A 808 22.90 24.11 -1.04
CA SER A 808 23.78 23.04 -1.51
C SER A 808 24.99 23.59 -2.29
N PRO A 809 26.21 23.04 -2.11
CA PRO A 809 27.44 23.57 -2.72
C PRO A 809 27.46 23.64 -4.26
N ASP A 810 26.85 22.66 -4.94
CA ASP A 810 26.88 22.54 -6.42
C ASP A 810 25.59 23.04 -7.10
N ALA A 811 24.69 23.67 -6.33
CA ALA A 811 23.41 24.15 -6.84
C ALA A 811 23.58 25.48 -7.60
N VAL A 812 23.02 25.56 -8.81
CA VAL A 812 22.85 26.81 -9.56
C VAL A 812 21.46 27.42 -9.35
N GLN A 813 20.47 26.59 -9.02
CA GLN A 813 19.11 27.00 -8.66
C GLN A 813 18.42 25.92 -7.81
N TYR A 814 17.23 26.25 -7.30
CA TYR A 814 16.38 25.39 -6.48
C TYR A 814 14.99 25.28 -7.08
N ARG A 815 14.40 24.10 -6.97
CA ARG A 815 13.01 23.82 -7.32
C ARG A 815 12.20 23.57 -6.07
N VAL A 816 11.18 24.40 -5.86
CA VAL A 816 10.25 24.28 -4.75
C VAL A 816 9.02 23.53 -5.23
N TYR A 817 8.74 22.39 -4.61
CA TYR A 817 7.54 21.61 -4.86
C TYR A 817 6.58 21.76 -3.70
N ARG A 818 5.29 21.80 -4.01
CA ARG A 818 4.20 21.93 -3.04
C ARG A 818 3.16 20.85 -3.27
N ALA A 819 2.69 20.22 -2.20
CA ALA A 819 1.47 19.43 -2.17
C ALA A 819 0.40 20.19 -1.36
N PRO A 820 -0.60 20.80 -2.01
CA PRO A 820 -1.69 21.46 -1.31
C PRO A 820 -2.46 20.46 -0.47
N VAL A 821 -2.77 20.82 0.78
CA VAL A 821 -3.60 19.99 1.67
C VAL A 821 -5.00 20.58 1.70
N LEU A 822 -6.00 19.74 1.36
CA LEU A 822 -7.40 20.12 1.29
C LEU A 822 -8.25 19.29 2.25
N PRO A 823 -9.31 19.89 2.83
CA PRO A 823 -10.35 19.14 3.53
C PRO A 823 -11.05 18.12 2.63
N ILE A 824 -11.47 16.99 3.19
CA ILE A 824 -12.13 15.92 2.46
C ILE A 824 -13.44 16.33 1.80
N ASP A 825 -14.24 17.16 2.47
CA ASP A 825 -15.51 17.67 1.95
C ASP A 825 -15.31 18.48 0.67
N GLN A 826 -14.25 19.30 0.59
CA GLN A 826 -13.89 20.03 -0.62
C GLN A 826 -13.45 19.10 -1.76
N LEU A 827 -12.72 18.03 -1.44
CA LEU A 827 -12.30 17.05 -2.43
C LEU A 827 -13.51 16.24 -2.95
N LEU A 828 -14.39 15.82 -2.05
CA LEU A 828 -15.59 15.05 -2.37
C LEU A 828 -16.67 15.87 -3.08
N ALA A 829 -16.85 17.15 -2.73
CA ALA A 829 -17.80 18.04 -3.39
C ALA A 829 -17.47 18.30 -4.87
N ARG A 830 -16.18 18.19 -5.25
CA ARG A 830 -15.73 18.29 -6.64
C ARG A 830 -15.92 17.00 -7.44
N THR A 831 -16.36 15.94 -6.77
CA THR A 831 -16.42 14.58 -7.31
C THR A 831 -17.87 14.20 -7.61
N THR A 832 -18.28 14.26 -8.87
CA THR A 832 -19.59 13.78 -9.31
C THR A 832 -19.57 12.27 -9.48
N LEU A 833 -20.44 11.58 -8.74
CA LEU A 833 -20.69 10.16 -8.89
C LEU A 833 -21.78 9.94 -9.94
N THR A 834 -21.57 9.00 -10.84
CA THR A 834 -22.54 8.62 -11.87
C THR A 834 -22.86 7.15 -11.72
N MET A 835 -24.12 6.82 -11.48
CA MET A 835 -24.57 5.47 -11.21
C MET A 835 -25.63 5.01 -12.22
N PRO A 836 -25.46 3.85 -12.88
CA PRO A 836 -26.48 3.30 -13.75
C PRO A 836 -27.60 2.70 -12.90
N THR A 837 -28.83 2.91 -13.33
CA THR A 837 -30.03 2.28 -12.75
C THR A 837 -30.41 1.04 -13.57
N PRO A 838 -31.21 0.10 -12.99
CA PRO A 838 -31.64 -1.11 -13.69
C PRO A 838 -32.40 -0.85 -15.00
N ASP A 839 -33.05 0.31 -15.14
CA ASP A 839 -33.75 0.75 -16.35
C ASP A 839 -32.83 1.42 -17.40
N GLY A 840 -31.51 1.42 -17.18
CA GLY A 840 -30.51 1.96 -18.10
C GLY A 840 -30.34 3.48 -18.05
N LYS A 841 -30.97 4.18 -17.10
CA LYS A 841 -30.71 5.61 -16.84
C LYS A 841 -29.48 5.80 -15.97
N GLN A 842 -29.05 7.05 -15.80
CA GLN A 842 -27.94 7.42 -14.93
C GLN A 842 -28.40 8.41 -13.87
N ILE A 843 -28.14 8.08 -12.60
CA ILE A 843 -28.26 9.01 -11.47
C ILE A 843 -26.91 9.71 -11.32
N LYS A 844 -26.94 11.03 -11.25
CA LYS A 844 -25.77 11.85 -10.94
C LYS A 844 -25.98 12.51 -9.58
N THR A 845 -25.03 12.32 -8.68
CA THR A 845 -25.02 12.96 -7.36
C THR A 845 -23.57 13.21 -6.95
N THR A 846 -23.37 13.71 -5.74
CA THR A 846 -22.05 13.87 -5.11
C THR A 846 -22.01 13.03 -3.84
N VAL A 847 -20.82 12.77 -3.29
CA VAL A 847 -20.74 12.08 -1.99
C VAL A 847 -21.49 12.86 -0.89
N PRO A 848 -21.37 14.19 -0.75
CA PRO A 848 -22.20 14.96 0.18
C PRO A 848 -23.72 14.78 -0.04
N GLY A 849 -24.17 14.71 -1.30
CA GLY A 849 -25.58 14.46 -1.62
C GLY A 849 -26.07 13.09 -1.15
N ILE A 850 -25.24 12.05 -1.33
CA ILE A 850 -25.52 10.70 -0.80
C ILE A 850 -25.59 10.70 0.73
N LEU A 851 -24.65 11.36 1.41
CA LEU A 851 -24.61 11.45 2.87
C LEU A 851 -25.79 12.27 3.42
N ALA A 852 -26.28 13.25 2.66
CA ALA A 852 -27.48 14.02 3.00
C ALA A 852 -28.80 13.28 2.70
N GLY A 853 -28.73 12.05 2.19
CA GLY A 853 -29.89 11.19 1.96
C GLY A 853 -30.64 11.45 0.65
N GLU A 854 -30.03 12.11 -0.35
CA GLU A 854 -30.66 12.41 -1.65
C GLU A 854 -31.24 11.17 -2.36
N LEU A 855 -30.70 9.98 -2.08
CA LEU A 855 -31.05 8.73 -2.73
C LEU A 855 -31.74 7.71 -1.80
N ASP A 856 -32.07 8.09 -0.56
CA ASP A 856 -32.64 7.19 0.45
C ASP A 856 -34.01 6.65 0.03
N ALA A 857 -34.85 7.52 -0.53
CA ALA A 857 -36.16 7.13 -1.05
C ALA A 857 -36.03 6.17 -2.24
N PHE A 858 -35.05 6.39 -3.12
CA PHE A 858 -34.78 5.49 -4.23
C PHE A 858 -34.35 4.10 -3.73
N CYS A 859 -33.50 4.04 -2.70
CA CYS A 859 -33.01 2.78 -2.16
C CYS A 859 -33.97 2.03 -1.24
N ALA A 860 -34.89 2.72 -0.58
CA ALA A 860 -35.99 2.07 0.14
C ALA A 860 -36.89 1.22 -0.77
N GLU A 861 -36.98 1.56 -2.07
CA GLU A 861 -37.77 0.82 -3.05
C GLU A 861 -36.96 -0.22 -3.85
N HIS A 862 -35.62 -0.21 -3.75
CA HIS A 862 -34.69 -0.98 -4.60
C HIS A 862 -33.53 -1.60 -3.79
N GLU A 863 -33.81 -2.05 -2.57
CA GLU A 863 -32.81 -2.45 -1.56
C GLU A 863 -31.82 -3.54 -2.02
N GLN A 864 -32.20 -4.40 -2.97
CA GLN A 864 -31.34 -5.47 -3.51
C GLN A 864 -30.56 -5.08 -4.79
N GLU A 865 -30.75 -3.86 -5.29
CA GLU A 865 -30.07 -3.40 -6.49
C GLU A 865 -28.62 -2.97 -6.19
N SER A 866 -27.71 -3.33 -7.11
CA SER A 866 -26.27 -3.02 -7.01
C SER A 866 -25.96 -1.53 -6.76
N VAL A 867 -26.80 -0.63 -7.27
CA VAL A 867 -26.67 0.82 -7.05
C VAL A 867 -26.90 1.21 -5.59
N CYS A 868 -27.81 0.53 -4.88
CA CYS A 868 -28.11 0.84 -3.48
C CYS A 868 -27.08 0.27 -2.52
N VAL A 869 -26.51 -0.89 -2.84
CA VAL A 869 -25.31 -1.40 -2.17
C VAL A 869 -24.15 -0.40 -2.28
N ALA A 870 -24.00 0.27 -3.42
CA ALA A 870 -22.97 1.30 -3.62
C ALA A 870 -23.22 2.55 -2.75
N ILE A 871 -24.47 3.00 -2.69
CA ILE A 871 -24.88 4.16 -1.91
C ILE A 871 -24.61 3.90 -0.43
N ASP A 872 -24.94 2.71 0.07
CA ASP A 872 -24.65 2.33 1.45
C ASP A 872 -23.14 2.21 1.72
N ALA A 873 -22.36 1.71 0.76
CA ALA A 873 -20.90 1.72 0.85
C ALA A 873 -20.32 3.15 0.91
N VAL A 874 -20.88 4.10 0.16
CA VAL A 874 -20.51 5.53 0.26
C VAL A 874 -20.91 6.12 1.60
N LYS A 875 -22.05 5.72 2.17
CA LYS A 875 -22.46 6.17 3.51
C LYS A 875 -21.55 5.63 4.60
N GLN A 876 -21.17 4.35 4.53
CA GLN A 876 -20.19 3.75 5.43
C GLN A 876 -18.82 4.43 5.30
N LEU A 877 -18.40 4.74 4.08
CA LEU A 877 -17.23 5.58 3.82
C LEU A 877 -17.36 6.96 4.43
N GLY A 878 -18.53 7.59 4.29
CA GLY A 878 -18.83 8.87 4.91
C GLY A 878 -18.59 8.79 6.39
N VAL A 879 -19.00 7.69 7.06
CA VAL A 879 -18.69 7.46 8.47
C VAL A 879 -17.18 7.34 8.71
N GLU A 880 -16.42 6.59 7.91
CA GLU A 880 -14.95 6.48 8.05
C GLU A 880 -14.22 7.81 7.79
N MET A 881 -14.65 8.56 6.79
CA MET A 881 -14.16 9.88 6.40
C MET A 881 -14.75 11.03 7.23
N SER A 882 -15.73 10.75 8.10
CA SER A 882 -16.45 11.71 8.97
C SER A 882 -16.33 11.33 10.44
N LEU A 883 -15.28 10.60 10.85
CA LEU A 883 -14.95 10.39 12.28
C LEU A 883 -14.52 11.69 13.03
N SER A 884 -15.03 12.84 12.59
CA SER A 884 -15.25 14.02 13.41
C SER A 884 -16.70 14.48 13.21
N PRO A 885 -17.47 14.71 14.28
CA PRO A 885 -18.79 15.29 14.15
C PRO A 885 -18.67 16.68 13.53
N ALA A 886 -19.55 16.97 12.56
CA ALA A 886 -19.74 18.32 12.05
C ALA A 886 -20.11 19.25 13.22
N SER A 887 -19.21 20.13 13.62
CA SER A 887 -19.52 21.28 14.45
C SER A 887 -19.68 22.53 13.58
N ALA A 888 -20.45 23.48 14.09
CA ALA A 888 -20.88 24.69 13.41
C ALA A 888 -19.71 25.53 12.83
N GLU A 889 -20.02 26.37 11.83
CA GLU A 889 -19.12 27.32 11.18
C GLU A 889 -18.06 27.91 12.14
N GLY A 890 -16.78 27.51 11.98
CA GLY A 890 -15.66 28.17 12.65
C GLY A 890 -14.55 27.30 13.25
N ASP A 891 -14.67 25.98 13.34
CA ASP A 891 -13.66 25.07 13.96
C ASP A 891 -13.10 24.01 12.98
N PRO A 892 -11.88 23.46 13.21
CA PRO A 892 -11.07 22.81 12.18
C PRO A 892 -11.59 21.41 11.81
N LEU A 893 -12.06 21.26 10.57
CA LEU A 893 -12.40 19.97 9.97
C LEU A 893 -11.14 19.06 9.90
N PRO A 894 -11.07 17.93 10.63
CA PRO A 894 -9.82 17.19 10.86
C PRO A 894 -9.60 16.02 9.89
N ASN A 895 -10.13 16.09 8.67
CA ASN A 895 -9.90 15.08 7.62
C ASN A 895 -9.30 15.76 6.39
N ALA A 896 -8.00 16.01 6.45
CA ALA A 896 -7.27 16.72 5.40
C ALA A 896 -6.27 15.80 4.69
N TYR A 897 -6.18 15.93 3.37
CA TYR A 897 -5.38 15.05 2.53
C TYR A 897 -4.51 15.84 1.55
N PRO A 898 -3.25 15.46 1.37
CA PRO A 898 -2.37 16.11 0.41
C PRO A 898 -2.72 15.70 -1.01
N LEU A 899 -2.83 16.70 -1.88
CA LEU A 899 -2.84 16.53 -3.33
C LEU A 899 -1.42 16.17 -3.83
N PRO A 900 -1.28 15.68 -5.07
CA PRO A 900 0.03 15.42 -5.63
C PRO A 900 0.94 16.67 -5.64
N TYR A 901 2.24 16.46 -5.45
CA TYR A 901 3.22 17.55 -5.55
C TYR A 901 3.19 18.18 -6.95
N GLU A 902 3.19 19.52 -6.97
CA GLU A 902 3.36 20.36 -8.14
C GLU A 902 4.57 21.28 -7.97
N LEU A 903 5.20 21.66 -9.08
CA LEU A 903 6.28 22.64 -9.07
C LEU A 903 5.70 24.03 -8.77
N ALA A 904 6.00 24.56 -7.59
CA ALA A 904 5.53 25.87 -7.15
C ALA A 904 6.42 27.01 -7.69
N ALA A 905 7.75 26.80 -7.69
CA ALA A 905 8.71 27.80 -8.17
C ALA A 905 10.06 27.19 -8.56
N ILE A 906 10.80 27.93 -9.40
CA ILE A 906 12.23 27.78 -9.62
C ILE A 906 12.89 29.10 -9.17
N THR A 907 13.91 29.03 -8.32
CA THR A 907 14.56 30.22 -7.75
C THR A 907 16.05 30.00 -7.55
N THR A 908 16.85 31.06 -7.64
CA THR A 908 18.27 31.03 -7.24
C THR A 908 18.47 31.42 -5.77
N ASP A 909 17.42 31.99 -5.14
CA ASP A 909 17.45 32.38 -3.74
C ASP A 909 17.25 31.17 -2.83
N THR A 910 17.78 31.22 -1.61
CA THR A 910 17.60 30.18 -0.58
C THR A 910 16.35 30.41 0.27
N THR A 911 15.40 31.16 -0.27
CA THR A 911 14.13 31.50 0.36
C THR A 911 13.02 31.46 -0.66
N PHE A 912 11.83 31.09 -0.21
CA PHE A 912 10.61 31.12 -1.02
C PHE A 912 9.46 31.69 -0.22
N SER A 913 8.58 32.45 -0.86
CA SER A 913 7.38 32.96 -0.22
C SER A 913 6.18 32.92 -1.13
N GLU A 914 5.03 32.60 -0.57
CA GLU A 914 3.75 32.70 -1.24
C GLU A 914 2.61 32.99 -0.27
N VAL A 915 1.44 33.32 -0.82
CA VAL A 915 0.21 33.34 -0.03
C VAL A 915 -0.18 31.89 0.23
N ALA A 916 -0.51 31.56 1.48
CA ALA A 916 -0.90 30.20 1.82
C ALA A 916 -2.10 29.76 0.95
N PRO A 917 -2.03 28.62 0.23
CA PRO A 917 -3.11 28.17 -0.66
C PRO A 917 -4.43 27.89 0.07
N SER A 918 -4.32 27.51 1.35
CA SER A 918 -5.43 27.32 2.27
C SER A 918 -4.97 27.68 3.68
N TRP A 919 -5.90 27.64 4.64
CA TRP A 919 -5.57 27.76 6.06
C TRP A 919 -4.90 26.50 6.63
N LEU A 920 -4.92 25.39 5.88
CA LEU A 920 -4.25 24.14 6.24
C LEU A 920 -2.79 24.18 5.86
N GLN A 921 -2.02 23.36 6.57
CA GLN A 921 -0.60 23.19 6.35
C GLN A 921 -0.36 22.40 5.04
N SER A 922 0.04 23.08 3.97
CA SER A 922 0.49 22.42 2.74
C SER A 922 1.88 21.84 2.92
N LEU A 923 2.24 20.78 2.21
CA LEU A 923 3.56 20.15 2.31
C LEU A 923 4.50 20.72 1.25
N TYR A 924 5.76 20.93 1.60
CA TYR A 924 6.79 21.47 0.72
C TYR A 924 8.08 20.65 0.78
N VAL A 925 8.71 20.51 -0.38
CA VAL A 925 10.07 19.97 -0.53
C VAL A 925 10.87 20.82 -1.49
N VAL A 926 12.18 20.90 -1.28
CA VAL A 926 13.10 21.65 -2.14
C VAL A 926 14.12 20.70 -2.72
N ARG A 927 14.41 20.86 -4.01
CA ARG A 927 15.49 20.12 -4.70
C ARG A 927 16.50 21.12 -5.24
N ALA A 928 17.78 20.84 -5.03
CA ALA A 928 18.86 21.55 -5.69
C ALA A 928 18.99 21.08 -7.14
N GLU A 929 19.35 21.99 -8.03
CA GLU A 929 19.63 21.70 -9.44
C GLU A 929 21.04 22.20 -9.77
N ASP A 930 21.84 21.33 -10.39
CA ASP A 930 23.19 21.69 -10.82
C ASP A 930 23.22 22.35 -12.21
N ALA A 931 24.41 22.70 -12.69
CA ALA A 931 24.60 23.34 -14.00
C ALA A 931 24.21 22.47 -15.21
N TYR A 932 24.02 21.16 -15.01
CA TYR A 932 23.62 20.20 -16.04
C TYR A 932 22.12 19.87 -15.99
N GLY A 933 21.38 20.47 -15.06
CA GLY A 933 19.95 20.22 -14.86
C GLY A 933 19.64 18.95 -14.05
N VAL A 934 20.65 18.37 -13.39
CA VAL A 934 20.48 17.20 -12.52
C VAL A 934 19.94 17.67 -11.17
N LEU A 935 18.85 17.04 -10.74
CA LEU A 935 18.22 17.35 -9.46
C LEU A 935 18.81 16.48 -8.34
N SER A 936 19.01 17.09 -7.16
CA SER A 936 19.29 16.37 -5.93
C SER A 936 18.15 15.41 -5.56
N GLU A 937 18.38 14.51 -4.63
CA GLU A 937 17.25 13.92 -3.87
C GLU A 937 16.39 15.03 -3.21
N PRO A 938 15.13 14.75 -2.84
CA PRO A 938 14.34 15.67 -2.03
C PRO A 938 15.03 16.05 -0.71
N SER A 939 14.90 17.31 -0.30
CA SER A 939 15.24 17.78 1.05
C SER A 939 14.39 17.10 2.14
N ASN A 940 14.63 17.45 3.41
CA ASN A 940 13.58 17.30 4.42
C ASN A 940 12.31 18.04 3.96
N PHE A 941 11.14 17.52 4.30
CA PHE A 941 9.88 18.15 3.97
C PHE A 941 9.39 18.98 5.15
N VAL A 942 8.64 20.05 4.84
CA VAL A 942 8.02 20.92 5.83
C VAL A 942 6.56 21.14 5.53
N GLY A 943 5.79 21.32 6.58
CA GLY A 943 4.43 21.81 6.43
C GLY A 943 4.40 23.33 6.62
N ALA A 944 3.76 24.07 5.71
CA ALA A 944 3.60 25.51 5.83
C ALA A 944 2.15 25.98 5.64
N PRO A 945 1.65 26.95 6.45
CA PRO A 945 2.34 27.59 7.58
C PRO A 945 2.73 26.62 8.70
N SER A 946 3.88 26.86 9.33
CA SER A 946 4.40 25.95 10.35
C SER A 946 3.57 26.00 11.63
N LYS A 947 3.41 24.85 12.30
CA LYS A 947 2.83 24.78 13.65
C LYS A 947 3.90 24.87 14.75
N ALA A 948 5.18 24.92 14.39
CA ALA A 948 6.26 25.18 15.33
C ALA A 948 6.17 26.60 15.90
N ARG A 949 6.85 26.85 17.02
CA ARG A 949 6.89 28.18 17.66
C ARG A 949 8.09 29.00 17.27
#